data_AF-A0AAU2EVS9-F1
#
_entry.id   AF-A0AAU2EVS9-F1
#
_cell.length_a   1.000
_cell.length_b   1.000
_cell.length_c   1.000
_cell.angle_alpha   90.00
_cell.angle_beta   90.00
_cell.angle_gamma   90.00
#
_symmetry.space_group_name_H-M   'P 1'
#
loop_
_entity.id
_entity.type
_entity.pdbx_description
1 polymer ?
#
loop_
_entity_poly.entity_id
_entity_poly.type
_entity_poly.pdbx_seq_one_letter_code
_entity_poly.pdbx_strand_id
1 'polypeptide(L)'
;MTGRIGPRLSALLSDLGVAHPDDPDPRPRSFAPEGEGAVPGPGAPVAVVLSVGPVDIGELSAAGLHLPRGGAPLVTGMALPPSVPAIALVPGVRSVELAAAEYPDLHTSVPATRADHVRTGALGLTGAGVIVGVVDTGIDIYHHAFRNSDGTTRLLSLLDTTTPYTLTGSGPPTAGTFRLGWTPPATGGAVPAQQTTANLPFNATVQQVRAALEALAAIEPGDVLATGGPLPGTPVVVSFAGRYLNQDVEPLRVSASALTPAATAIVIDRGREYTREQINAALAAPAAPFGSFDADGHGTHVMGIAAGDGSQAGNCHLSDYYIGVAPAADLIAVKTTFSNDATTRGVRHVFDRATALGRAAVVNLSLGGQDGAHDGSADDEVLYDQLLTTTPAGRAIVVSAGNDGDRYDHSRPDEQPRYGGGVHAFKTVPPGGTVTMEVVLPPQDRQDDWLEFWYAGAGRLSLQLREPGGAVLAGPVAPGAPVYTTPLAGHDLRIRNRTNDTPTSRHTVSVRISPPAAGTITAGTWRFTLTETAGTETEVDCWIGWNRKDPHPRFTEADQDRTRTLTTPATAHNVITVASYNPADNELAASSSRGPTTDVRPADERKPDIAAPGVGITSAKSLARNTGICCDCCEDFYVAMSGTSMAAPHITGIIALIFQRNRALTWEQVRAHLRTTAVPPDPITGPTLPNAEWGSGVVNAEVCIAGIPAHASTTHAPTAAYEKTLEPAGLPDGPRVPALVPQAGGQPGDPTSLRLRELRRTVQNTEAGQLAAALVSTHIDEVLRLVNQERRVTIAWHRMGGAELFRLLLATPVGEPLVVPGTFGGRPLAEGLARLLDALEAAGSPQLRADIARHRALLLSLPGRDLDDLDDISRAG
;
A
#
# COMPACT_ATOMS: atom_id res chain seq x y z
N MET A 1 23.02 -3.55 41.04
CA MET A 1 22.81 -4.44 39.89
C MET A 1 21.40 -4.17 39.36
N THR A 2 21.17 -2.94 38.91
CA THR A 2 19.83 -2.42 38.57
C THR A 2 19.63 -2.44 37.05
N GLY A 3 18.42 -2.78 36.58
CA GLY A 3 18.02 -2.52 35.19
C GLY A 3 17.96 -3.73 34.24
N ARG A 4 17.87 -4.97 34.75
CA ARG A 4 17.71 -6.15 33.88
C ARG A 4 16.26 -6.49 33.55
N ILE A 5 15.27 -6.09 34.35
CA ILE A 5 13.85 -6.35 34.04
C ILE A 5 13.26 -5.10 33.39
N GLY A 6 12.69 -5.26 32.20
CA GLY A 6 12.11 -4.15 31.43
C GLY A 6 10.91 -3.50 32.11
N PRO A 7 10.60 -2.22 31.81
CA PRO A 7 9.63 -1.42 32.53
C PRO A 7 8.19 -1.98 32.49
N ARG A 8 7.75 -2.53 31.34
CA ARG A 8 6.42 -3.17 31.19
C ARG A 8 6.28 -4.41 32.08
N LEU A 9 7.32 -5.25 32.11
CA LEU A 9 7.35 -6.45 32.94
C LEU A 9 7.47 -6.10 34.42
N SER A 10 8.23 -5.06 34.77
CA SER A 10 8.37 -4.55 36.14
C SER A 10 7.04 -4.02 36.72
N ALA A 11 6.25 -3.29 35.91
CA ALA A 11 4.92 -2.84 36.29
C ALA A 11 3.97 -4.03 36.56
N LEU A 12 3.93 -5.01 35.65
CA LEU A 12 3.12 -6.22 35.81
C LEU A 12 3.48 -7.01 37.09
N LEU A 13 4.78 -7.18 37.39
CA LEU A 13 5.22 -7.87 38.60
C LEU A 13 4.79 -7.15 39.88
N SER A 14 4.83 -5.81 39.87
CA SER A 14 4.39 -4.97 40.99
C SER A 14 2.89 -5.11 41.25
N ASP A 15 2.08 -5.10 40.19
CA ASP A 15 0.62 -5.28 40.29
C ASP A 15 0.23 -6.69 40.78
N LEU A 16 1.07 -7.69 40.52
CA LEU A 16 0.91 -9.07 41.00
C LEU A 16 1.49 -9.32 42.40
N GLY A 17 2.05 -8.30 43.06
CA GLY A 17 2.64 -8.43 44.39
C GLY A 17 3.89 -9.31 44.43
N VAL A 18 4.59 -9.48 43.30
CA VAL A 18 5.83 -10.26 43.21
C VAL A 18 6.99 -9.38 43.67
N ALA A 19 7.64 -9.78 44.76
CA ALA A 19 8.79 -9.06 45.31
C ALA A 19 9.96 -9.04 44.30
N HIS A 20 10.42 -7.84 43.93
CA HIS A 20 11.58 -7.65 43.07
C HIS A 20 12.85 -7.58 43.94
N PRO A 21 13.99 -8.13 43.51
CA PRO A 21 15.27 -7.95 44.21
C PRO A 21 15.74 -6.48 44.30
N ASP A 22 15.04 -5.54 43.65
CA ASP A 22 15.39 -4.12 43.54
C ASP A 22 14.37 -3.19 44.23
N ASP A 23 13.21 -3.72 44.69
CA ASP A 23 12.20 -2.95 45.43
C ASP A 23 11.53 -3.84 46.50
N PRO A 24 11.96 -3.75 47.78
CA PRO A 24 11.39 -4.55 48.87
C PRO A 24 10.03 -4.03 49.36
N ASP A 25 9.48 -2.95 48.80
CA ASP A 25 8.17 -2.37 49.17
C ASP A 25 7.19 -2.37 47.97
N PRO A 26 6.35 -3.43 47.82
CA PRO A 26 5.44 -3.57 46.69
C PRO A 26 4.20 -2.69 46.92
N ARG A 27 4.33 -1.39 46.67
CA ARG A 27 3.16 -0.52 46.57
C ARG A 27 2.60 -0.61 45.14
N PRO A 28 1.30 -0.88 44.96
CA PRO A 28 0.70 -1.04 43.64
C PRO A 28 0.85 0.28 42.86
N ARG A 29 1.53 0.21 41.71
CA ARG A 29 1.59 1.31 40.73
C ARG A 29 0.63 0.92 39.62
N SER A 30 -0.63 1.35 39.75
CA SER A 30 -1.71 0.92 38.87
C SER A 30 -1.34 1.09 37.38
N PHE A 31 -1.12 -0.03 36.70
CA PHE A 31 -1.24 -0.12 35.25
C PHE A 31 -2.73 -0.38 34.95
N ALA A 32 -3.39 0.56 34.28
CA ALA A 32 -4.72 0.32 33.70
C ALA A 32 -4.53 0.06 32.20
N PRO A 33 -4.59 -1.20 31.73
CA PRO A 33 -4.70 -1.46 30.31
C PRO A 33 -6.11 -1.10 29.86
N GLU A 34 -6.27 -0.09 29.00
CA GLU A 34 -7.52 0.12 28.28
C GLU A 34 -7.56 -0.85 27.09
N GLY A 35 -8.41 -1.86 27.22
CA GLY A 35 -8.62 -2.95 26.26
C GLY A 35 -8.96 -4.21 27.04
N GLU A 36 -10.17 -4.75 26.88
CA GLU A 36 -10.69 -5.89 27.64
C GLU A 36 -9.84 -7.18 27.43
N GLY A 37 -8.77 -7.32 28.20
CA GLY A 37 -8.02 -8.55 28.38
C GLY A 37 -7.70 -8.72 29.87
N ALA A 38 -8.05 -9.86 30.45
CA ALA A 38 -7.79 -10.11 31.87
C ALA A 38 -6.29 -10.01 32.19
N VAL A 39 -5.92 -9.23 33.20
CA VAL A 39 -4.56 -9.23 33.77
C VAL A 39 -4.18 -10.68 34.12
N PRO A 40 -3.06 -11.23 33.60
CA PRO A 40 -2.66 -12.60 33.91
C PRO A 40 -2.50 -12.75 35.41
N GLY A 41 -3.22 -13.68 36.03
CA GLY A 41 -3.03 -13.98 37.46
C GLY A 41 -1.61 -14.47 37.75
N PRO A 42 -1.15 -14.46 39.01
CA PRO A 42 0.23 -14.82 39.38
C PRO A 42 0.63 -16.27 39.03
N GLY A 43 -0.33 -17.13 38.70
CA GLY A 43 -0.12 -18.50 38.22
C GLY A 43 -0.17 -18.70 36.70
N ALA A 44 -0.37 -17.63 35.91
CA ALA A 44 -0.41 -17.70 34.45
C ALA A 44 0.97 -17.36 33.86
N PRO A 45 1.56 -18.23 33.02
CA PRO A 45 2.85 -17.97 32.41
C PRO A 45 2.74 -16.83 31.39
N VAL A 46 3.70 -15.91 31.43
CA VAL A 46 3.84 -14.80 30.48
C VAL A 46 5.00 -15.08 29.53
N ALA A 47 4.84 -14.69 28.27
CA ALA A 47 5.92 -14.77 27.29
C ALA A 47 6.96 -13.68 27.60
N VAL A 48 8.24 -14.07 27.59
CA VAL A 48 9.36 -13.16 27.86
C VAL A 48 10.45 -13.30 26.80
N VAL A 49 11.10 -12.18 26.51
CA VAL A 49 12.27 -12.08 25.62
C VAL A 49 13.47 -11.69 26.47
N LEU A 50 14.53 -12.48 26.41
CA LEU A 50 15.76 -12.23 27.15
C LEU A 50 16.86 -11.79 26.18
N SER A 51 17.47 -10.63 26.43
CA SER A 51 18.77 -10.31 25.87
C SER A 51 19.84 -11.02 26.70
N VAL A 52 20.68 -11.83 26.07
CA VAL A 52 21.68 -12.65 26.74
C VAL A 52 23.04 -12.55 26.06
N GLY A 53 24.12 -12.61 26.85
CA GLY A 53 25.45 -13.01 26.38
C GLY A 53 25.55 -14.54 26.28
N PRO A 54 26.76 -15.13 26.33
CA PRO A 54 26.92 -16.58 26.50
C PRO A 54 26.18 -17.04 27.77
N VAL A 55 25.18 -17.91 27.61
CA VAL A 55 24.32 -18.40 28.69
C VAL A 55 23.99 -19.87 28.45
N ASP A 56 23.92 -20.67 29.52
CA ASP A 56 23.47 -22.06 29.46
C ASP A 56 21.93 -22.12 29.51
N ILE A 57 21.32 -22.70 28.49
CA ILE A 57 19.86 -22.86 28.38
C ILE A 57 19.31 -23.77 29.49
N GLY A 58 20.12 -24.72 29.97
CA GLY A 58 19.79 -25.57 31.11
C GLY A 58 19.64 -24.77 32.40
N GLU A 59 20.48 -23.75 32.61
CA GLU A 59 20.39 -22.86 33.78
C GLU A 59 19.16 -21.95 33.72
N LEU A 60 18.83 -21.43 32.53
CA LEU A 60 17.58 -20.67 32.32
C LEU A 60 16.33 -21.52 32.59
N SER A 61 16.36 -22.79 32.16
CA SER A 61 15.27 -23.73 32.41
C SER A 61 15.12 -24.05 33.90
N ALA A 62 16.24 -24.24 34.61
CA ALA A 62 16.26 -24.47 36.05
C ALA A 62 15.77 -23.25 36.85
N ALA A 63 16.00 -22.03 36.34
CA ALA A 63 15.51 -20.78 36.93
C ALA A 63 14.01 -20.52 36.68
N GLY A 64 13.34 -21.37 35.88
CA GLY A 64 11.90 -21.30 35.64
C GLY A 64 11.49 -20.72 34.28
N LEU A 65 12.42 -20.60 33.32
CA LEU A 65 12.09 -20.29 31.93
C LEU A 65 11.66 -21.57 31.21
N HIS A 66 10.38 -21.70 30.90
CA HIS A 66 9.81 -22.84 30.21
C HIS A 66 9.87 -22.65 28.68
N LEU A 67 10.14 -23.75 27.97
CA LEU A 67 10.24 -23.77 26.51
C LEU A 67 11.24 -22.72 25.96
N PRO A 68 12.47 -22.59 26.51
CA PRO A 68 13.42 -21.64 25.98
C PRO A 68 13.77 -21.98 24.53
N ARG A 69 13.68 -20.99 23.65
CA ARG A 69 14.05 -21.07 22.24
C ARG A 69 15.10 -20.00 21.94
N GLY A 70 16.08 -20.33 21.11
CA GLY A 70 17.17 -19.43 20.74
C GLY A 70 18.45 -19.64 21.56
N GLY A 71 19.34 -18.65 21.50
CA GLY A 71 20.67 -18.62 22.10
C GLY A 71 21.25 -17.21 21.96
N ALA A 72 22.46 -16.95 22.47
CA ALA A 72 23.04 -15.60 22.38
C ALA A 72 22.95 -15.02 20.95
N PRO A 73 22.39 -13.81 20.76
CA PRO A 73 22.12 -12.79 21.77
C PRO A 73 20.70 -12.79 22.38
N LEU A 74 19.80 -13.69 21.97
CA LEU A 74 18.38 -13.66 22.34
C LEU A 74 17.82 -15.04 22.68
N VAL A 75 17.17 -15.15 23.82
CA VAL A 75 16.42 -16.35 24.22
C VAL A 75 14.98 -15.95 24.54
N THR A 76 14.02 -16.64 23.94
CA THR A 76 12.58 -16.43 24.20
C THR A 76 12.02 -17.61 24.96
N GLY A 77 11.07 -17.39 25.88
CA GLY A 77 10.41 -18.49 26.58
C GLY A 77 9.20 -18.02 27.37
N MET A 78 8.58 -18.94 28.10
CA MET A 78 7.46 -18.66 28.99
C MET A 78 7.96 -18.64 30.43
N ALA A 79 7.64 -17.61 31.20
CA ALA A 79 7.99 -17.53 32.61
C ALA A 79 6.74 -17.30 33.46
N LEU A 80 6.65 -17.97 34.61
CA LEU A 80 5.69 -17.54 35.62
C LEU A 80 6.17 -16.20 36.21
N PRO A 81 5.28 -15.23 36.46
CA PRO A 81 5.68 -13.94 37.05
C PRO A 81 6.58 -14.09 38.30
N PRO A 82 6.31 -15.02 39.25
CA PRO A 82 7.21 -15.28 40.38
C PRO A 82 8.62 -15.81 40.03
N SER A 83 8.82 -16.38 38.85
CA SER A 83 10.11 -16.94 38.39
C SER A 83 10.98 -15.91 37.69
N VAL A 84 10.42 -14.78 37.22
CA VAL A 84 11.13 -13.74 36.47
C VAL A 84 12.36 -13.18 37.23
N PRO A 85 12.30 -12.91 38.55
CA PRO A 85 13.47 -12.47 39.29
C PRO A 85 14.63 -13.48 39.29
N ALA A 86 14.35 -14.78 39.38
CA ALA A 86 15.37 -15.82 39.34
C ALA A 86 16.02 -15.92 37.95
N ILE A 87 15.20 -15.78 36.89
CA ILE A 87 15.66 -15.78 35.49
C ILE A 87 16.59 -14.58 35.22
N ALA A 88 16.25 -13.38 35.72
CA ALA A 88 17.07 -12.17 35.54
C ALA A 88 18.46 -12.24 36.22
N LEU A 89 18.62 -13.14 37.19
CA LEU A 89 19.85 -13.36 37.94
C LEU A 89 20.77 -14.43 37.31
N VAL A 90 20.30 -15.17 36.30
CA VAL A 90 21.12 -16.19 35.61
C VAL A 90 22.35 -15.52 34.96
N PRO A 91 23.58 -16.03 35.18
CA PRO A 91 24.78 -15.49 34.55
C PRO A 91 24.67 -15.45 33.03
N GLY A 92 24.94 -14.29 32.43
CA GLY A 92 24.80 -14.07 31.00
C GLY A 92 23.49 -13.38 30.59
N VAL A 93 22.46 -13.34 31.42
CA VAL A 93 21.24 -12.55 31.15
C VAL A 93 21.53 -11.06 31.33
N ARG A 94 21.27 -10.28 30.26
CA ARG A 94 21.45 -8.83 30.21
C ARG A 94 20.15 -8.09 30.44
N SER A 95 19.05 -8.55 29.83
CA SER A 95 17.70 -8.07 30.11
C SER A 95 16.65 -9.17 29.97
N VAL A 96 15.49 -8.97 30.60
CA VAL A 96 14.27 -9.77 30.51
C VAL A 96 13.11 -8.81 30.28
N GLU A 97 12.44 -8.95 29.15
CA GLU A 97 11.32 -8.12 28.74
C GLU A 97 10.07 -8.97 28.55
N LEU A 98 8.89 -8.36 28.77
CA LEU A 98 7.63 -9.01 28.38
C LEU A 98 7.62 -9.09 26.85
N ALA A 99 7.32 -10.26 26.29
CA ALA A 99 7.15 -10.38 24.85
C ALA A 99 5.99 -9.47 24.43
N ALA A 100 6.28 -8.49 23.56
CA ALA A 100 5.25 -7.68 22.96
C ALA A 100 4.41 -8.58 22.04
N ALA A 101 3.11 -8.62 22.29
CA ALA A 101 2.17 -9.08 21.27
C ALA A 101 1.86 -7.88 20.38
N GLU A 102 2.29 -7.94 19.12
CA GLU A 102 1.84 -7.00 18.09
C GLU A 102 0.51 -7.52 17.55
N TYR A 103 -0.56 -6.73 17.72
CA TYR A 103 -1.91 -7.09 17.26
C TYR A 103 -2.28 -6.33 15.96
N PRO A 104 -2.92 -7.02 14.99
CA PRO A 104 -3.24 -6.52 13.65
C PRO A 104 -4.62 -5.80 13.62
N ASP A 105 -4.65 -4.47 13.39
CA ASP A 105 -5.60 -3.68 14.16
C ASP A 105 -6.40 -2.59 13.38
N LEU A 106 -7.08 -2.91 12.26
CA LEU A 106 -8.08 -1.95 11.69
C LEU A 106 -9.19 -1.60 12.68
N HIS A 107 -9.64 -2.64 13.39
CA HIS A 107 -10.65 -2.58 14.44
C HIS A 107 -10.20 -1.76 15.66
N THR A 108 -8.91 -1.45 15.78
CA THR A 108 -8.35 -0.58 16.82
C THR A 108 -7.98 0.80 16.25
N SER A 109 -7.47 0.84 15.02
CA SER A 109 -7.00 2.07 14.38
C SER A 109 -8.15 3.01 14.01
N VAL A 110 -9.28 2.49 13.54
CA VAL A 110 -10.48 3.33 13.28
C VAL A 110 -11.00 3.93 14.59
N PRO A 111 -11.19 3.16 15.69
CA PRO A 111 -11.51 3.73 17.00
C PRO A 111 -10.47 4.71 17.56
N ALA A 112 -9.17 4.50 17.31
CA ALA A 112 -8.14 5.45 17.74
C ALA A 112 -8.33 6.86 17.16
N THR A 113 -8.97 6.96 15.98
CA THR A 113 -9.36 8.25 15.37
C THR A 113 -10.72 8.78 15.81
N ARG A 114 -11.49 7.99 16.57
CA ARG A 114 -12.91 8.21 16.92
C ARG A 114 -13.88 8.30 15.74
N ALA A 115 -13.52 7.71 14.60
CA ALA A 115 -14.40 7.71 13.44
C ALA A 115 -15.57 6.72 13.57
N ASP A 116 -15.39 5.66 14.33
CA ASP A 116 -16.45 4.73 14.72
C ASP A 116 -17.57 5.44 15.49
N HIS A 117 -17.24 6.37 16.40
CA HIS A 117 -18.22 7.19 17.13
C HIS A 117 -19.05 8.08 16.21
N VAL A 118 -18.46 8.59 15.12
CA VAL A 118 -19.19 9.39 14.12
C VAL A 118 -20.20 8.52 13.37
N ARG A 119 -19.86 7.25 13.14
CA ARG A 119 -20.69 6.27 12.44
C ARG A 119 -21.81 5.71 13.30
N THR A 120 -21.51 5.31 14.53
CA THR A 120 -22.46 4.64 15.44
C THR A 120 -23.17 5.61 16.39
N GLY A 121 -22.63 6.81 16.56
CA GLY A 121 -23.19 7.85 17.42
C GLY A 121 -24.27 8.70 16.74
N ALA A 122 -24.58 9.85 17.36
CA ALA A 122 -25.72 10.69 17.00
C ALA A 122 -25.71 11.25 15.56
N LEU A 123 -24.54 11.33 14.93
CA LEU A 123 -24.40 11.83 13.56
C LEU A 123 -24.71 10.77 12.49
N GLY A 124 -24.47 9.48 12.78
CA GLY A 124 -24.76 8.37 11.87
C GLY A 124 -24.10 8.47 10.49
N LEU A 125 -22.94 9.15 10.38
CA LEU A 125 -22.30 9.40 9.09
C LEU A 125 -21.44 8.20 8.68
N THR A 126 -21.54 7.82 7.40
CA THR A 126 -20.91 6.61 6.84
C THR A 126 -20.13 6.89 5.55
N GLY A 127 -20.11 8.15 5.09
CA GLY A 127 -19.52 8.59 3.81
C GLY A 127 -20.49 8.54 2.63
N ALA A 128 -21.77 8.22 2.86
CA ALA A 128 -22.76 8.07 1.80
C ALA A 128 -22.90 9.34 0.94
N GLY A 129 -22.89 9.18 -0.39
CA GLY A 129 -23.00 10.29 -1.33
C GLY A 129 -21.71 11.08 -1.60
N VAL A 130 -20.59 10.66 -0.98
CA VAL A 130 -19.25 11.21 -1.22
C VAL A 130 -18.41 10.18 -1.98
N ILE A 131 -17.50 10.66 -2.83
CA ILE A 131 -16.56 9.82 -3.56
C ILE A 131 -15.23 9.76 -2.82
N VAL A 132 -14.75 8.55 -2.55
CA VAL A 132 -13.37 8.28 -2.13
C VAL A 132 -12.59 7.80 -3.34
N GLY A 133 -11.60 8.58 -3.75
CA GLY A 133 -10.66 8.26 -4.82
C GLY A 133 -9.32 7.78 -4.26
N VAL A 134 -8.80 6.65 -4.73
CA VAL A 134 -7.45 6.18 -4.38
C VAL A 134 -6.61 6.06 -5.65
N VAL A 135 -5.49 6.78 -5.71
CA VAL A 135 -4.51 6.71 -6.81
C VAL A 135 -3.29 5.94 -6.34
N ASP A 136 -3.17 4.69 -6.76
CA ASP A 136 -2.25 3.71 -6.15
C ASP A 136 -1.96 2.52 -7.10
N THR A 137 -1.58 1.34 -6.60
CA THR A 137 -1.24 0.14 -7.38
C THR A 137 -2.43 -0.54 -8.08
N GLY A 138 -3.65 -0.08 -7.78
CA GLY A 138 -4.90 -0.61 -8.29
C GLY A 138 -5.84 -1.02 -7.16
N ILE A 139 -6.76 -1.93 -7.47
CA ILE A 139 -7.67 -2.52 -6.49
C ILE A 139 -8.04 -3.94 -6.88
N ASP A 140 -8.20 -4.82 -5.90
CA ASP A 140 -8.90 -6.09 -6.09
C ASP A 140 -10.41 -5.86 -6.11
N ILE A 141 -10.98 -5.88 -7.31
CA ILE A 141 -12.43 -5.76 -7.47
C ILE A 141 -13.18 -6.95 -6.85
N TYR A 142 -12.50 -8.09 -6.65
CA TYR A 142 -13.13 -9.30 -6.13
C TYR A 142 -13.22 -9.30 -4.60
N HIS A 143 -12.51 -8.43 -3.90
CA HIS A 143 -12.66 -8.31 -2.46
C HIS A 143 -14.06 -7.79 -2.11
N HIS A 144 -14.79 -8.52 -1.28
CA HIS A 144 -16.19 -8.24 -0.93
C HIS A 144 -16.35 -6.92 -0.19
N ALA A 145 -15.31 -6.43 0.50
CA ALA A 145 -15.34 -5.12 1.17
C ALA A 145 -15.61 -3.91 0.24
N PHE A 146 -15.51 -4.13 -1.09
CA PHE A 146 -15.76 -3.12 -2.13
C PHE A 146 -17.02 -3.41 -2.96
N ARG A 147 -17.91 -4.27 -2.44
CA ARG A 147 -19.16 -4.64 -3.08
C ARG A 147 -20.35 -4.17 -2.25
N ASN A 148 -21.48 -4.01 -2.90
CA ASN A 148 -22.76 -3.80 -2.24
C ASN A 148 -23.30 -5.16 -1.75
N SER A 149 -24.29 -5.12 -0.88
CA SER A 149 -24.95 -6.32 -0.34
C SER A 149 -25.66 -7.17 -1.40
N ASP A 150 -25.96 -6.61 -2.57
CA ASP A 150 -26.51 -7.34 -3.73
C ASP A 150 -25.42 -7.99 -4.61
N GLY A 151 -24.14 -7.87 -4.22
CA GLY A 151 -23.00 -8.42 -4.93
C GLY A 151 -22.45 -7.51 -6.05
N THR A 152 -23.09 -6.39 -6.36
CA THR A 152 -22.57 -5.41 -7.33
C THR A 152 -21.39 -4.62 -6.75
N THR A 153 -20.56 -3.99 -7.58
CA THR A 153 -19.43 -3.18 -7.12
C THR A 153 -19.88 -1.84 -6.54
N ARG A 154 -19.13 -1.36 -5.54
CA ARG A 154 -19.19 0.04 -5.06
C ARG A 154 -18.38 1.00 -5.94
N LEU A 155 -17.51 0.47 -6.80
CA LEU A 155 -16.71 1.29 -7.71
C LEU A 155 -17.60 1.98 -8.75
N LEU A 156 -17.45 3.30 -8.88
CA LEU A 156 -17.99 4.08 -9.99
C LEU A 156 -17.15 3.87 -11.26
N SER A 157 -15.83 3.79 -11.09
CA SER A 157 -14.87 3.53 -12.17
C SER A 157 -13.54 3.05 -11.62
N LEU A 158 -12.79 2.30 -12.44
CA LEU A 158 -11.38 1.99 -12.26
C LEU A 158 -10.60 2.53 -13.47
N LEU A 159 -9.72 3.51 -13.27
CA LEU A 159 -8.81 3.98 -14.32
C LEU A 159 -7.46 3.26 -14.18
N ASP A 160 -7.11 2.44 -15.17
CA ASP A 160 -5.81 1.78 -15.23
C ASP A 160 -4.88 2.52 -16.19
N THR A 161 -3.96 3.33 -15.67
CA THR A 161 -3.02 4.12 -16.48
C THR A 161 -1.87 3.29 -17.05
N THR A 162 -1.77 2.01 -16.69
CA THR A 162 -0.72 1.10 -17.18
C THR A 162 -1.06 0.53 -18.57
N THR A 163 -2.32 0.67 -19.01
CA THR A 163 -2.91 0.04 -20.20
C THR A 163 -2.83 0.98 -21.46
N PRO A 164 -3.33 0.57 -22.65
CA PRO A 164 -3.05 1.18 -23.97
C PRO A 164 -3.27 2.69 -24.14
N TYR A 165 -2.72 3.26 -25.23
CA TYR A 165 -2.89 4.67 -25.59
C TYR A 165 -4.21 4.92 -26.32
N THR A 166 -4.88 6.03 -26.02
CA THR A 166 -6.08 6.50 -26.71
C THR A 166 -5.81 7.88 -27.29
N LEU A 167 -5.94 8.00 -28.60
CA LEU A 167 -5.84 9.25 -29.34
C LEU A 167 -7.25 9.82 -29.51
N THR A 168 -7.48 11.02 -28.99
CA THR A 168 -8.76 11.75 -29.12
C THR A 168 -8.53 13.07 -29.85
N GLY A 169 -9.50 13.48 -30.67
CA GLY A 169 -9.51 14.80 -31.29
C GLY A 169 -10.52 15.70 -30.59
N SER A 170 -10.11 16.91 -30.18
CA SER A 170 -11.00 17.87 -29.52
C SER A 170 -11.35 19.04 -30.46
N GLY A 171 -12.65 19.28 -30.70
CA GLY A 171 -13.12 20.34 -31.60
C GLY A 171 -13.11 19.95 -33.09
N PRO A 172 -13.56 20.85 -34.01
CA PRO A 172 -13.54 20.60 -35.44
C PRO A 172 -12.31 21.25 -36.11
N PRO A 173 -11.13 20.61 -36.13
CA PRO A 173 -10.12 21.03 -37.08
C PRO A 173 -10.68 20.79 -38.49
N THR A 174 -10.58 21.78 -39.37
CA THR A 174 -11.01 21.64 -40.76
C THR A 174 -9.89 21.15 -41.68
N ALA A 175 -8.64 21.32 -41.25
CA ALA A 175 -7.44 20.94 -42.00
C ALA A 175 -6.20 20.86 -41.09
N GLY A 176 -5.17 20.15 -41.55
CA GLY A 176 -3.86 20.08 -40.89
C GLY A 176 -3.35 18.66 -40.72
N THR A 177 -2.12 18.56 -40.21
CA THR A 177 -1.48 17.29 -39.89
C THR A 177 -0.81 17.33 -38.52
N PHE A 178 -0.65 16.17 -37.90
CA PHE A 178 0.13 15.99 -36.68
C PHE A 178 1.13 14.84 -36.87
N ARG A 179 2.10 14.70 -35.97
CA ARG A 179 2.94 13.50 -35.90
C ARG A 179 2.95 12.92 -34.51
N LEU A 180 3.15 11.60 -34.44
CA LEU A 180 3.36 10.87 -33.21
C LEU A 180 4.86 10.69 -33.00
N GLY A 181 5.34 11.14 -31.84
CA GLY A 181 6.69 10.87 -31.36
C GLY A 181 6.65 9.68 -30.42
N TRP A 182 7.56 8.72 -30.60
CA TRP A 182 7.70 7.55 -29.74
C TRP A 182 9.17 7.23 -29.51
N THR A 183 9.51 6.92 -28.25
CA THR A 183 10.86 6.52 -27.88
C THR A 183 10.85 5.03 -27.55
N PRO A 184 11.67 4.21 -28.23
CA PRO A 184 11.72 2.78 -27.93
C PRO A 184 12.25 2.51 -26.50
N PRO A 185 11.84 1.42 -25.84
CA PRO A 185 12.43 1.00 -24.58
C PRO A 185 13.96 0.81 -24.72
N ALA A 186 14.70 1.16 -23.66
CA ALA A 186 16.16 1.04 -23.65
C ALA A 186 16.58 -0.43 -23.67
N THR A 187 17.41 -0.82 -24.65
CA THR A 187 18.01 -2.16 -24.72
C THR A 187 19.42 -2.08 -24.15
N GLY A 188 19.67 -2.71 -22.99
CA GLY A 188 21.00 -2.71 -22.37
C GLY A 188 21.45 -1.33 -21.88
N GLY A 189 20.52 -0.49 -21.40
CA GLY A 189 20.82 0.79 -20.73
C GLY A 189 21.05 2.00 -21.64
N ALA A 190 21.17 1.82 -22.96
CA ALA A 190 21.22 2.94 -23.89
C ALA A 190 19.80 3.46 -24.19
N VAL A 191 19.53 4.75 -23.93
CA VAL A 191 18.25 5.39 -24.28
C VAL A 191 18.25 5.70 -25.78
N PRO A 192 17.43 5.03 -26.60
CA PRO A 192 17.38 5.28 -28.03
C PRO A 192 16.77 6.65 -28.33
N ALA A 193 17.14 7.24 -29.47
CA ALA A 193 16.60 8.51 -29.90
C ALA A 193 15.10 8.41 -30.18
N GLN A 194 14.35 9.48 -29.86
CA GLN A 194 12.94 9.58 -30.17
C GLN A 194 12.72 9.47 -31.69
N GLN A 195 11.82 8.57 -32.10
CA GLN A 195 11.39 8.41 -33.48
C GLN A 195 10.08 9.16 -33.69
N THR A 196 9.86 9.69 -34.89
CA THR A 196 8.65 10.44 -35.21
C THR A 196 8.01 9.90 -36.48
N THR A 197 6.69 9.73 -36.46
CA THR A 197 5.95 9.23 -37.61
C THR A 197 5.97 10.21 -38.79
N ALA A 198 5.55 9.75 -39.96
CA ALA A 198 5.12 10.64 -41.04
C ALA A 198 3.92 11.51 -40.59
N ASN A 199 3.64 12.57 -41.34
CA ASN A 199 2.48 13.44 -41.11
C ASN A 199 1.19 12.63 -41.21
N LEU A 200 0.41 12.60 -40.13
CA LEU A 200 -0.95 12.06 -40.08
C LEU A 200 -1.96 13.19 -40.29
N PRO A 201 -2.99 13.01 -41.13
CA PRO A 201 -4.03 14.02 -41.28
C PRO A 201 -4.85 14.15 -39.99
N PHE A 202 -5.42 15.31 -39.72
CA PHE A 202 -6.25 15.53 -38.52
C PHE A 202 -7.40 14.52 -38.38
N ASN A 203 -7.89 13.98 -39.50
CA ASN A 203 -8.94 12.96 -39.57
C ASN A 203 -8.39 11.55 -39.79
N ALA A 204 -7.19 11.26 -39.27
CA ALA A 204 -6.50 9.99 -39.47
C ALA A 204 -7.39 8.79 -39.14
N THR A 205 -7.42 7.81 -40.05
CA THR A 205 -8.06 6.52 -39.82
C THR A 205 -7.17 5.65 -38.93
N VAL A 206 -7.75 4.63 -38.30
CA VAL A 206 -7.01 3.64 -37.52
C VAL A 206 -5.91 2.95 -38.33
N GLN A 207 -6.14 2.70 -39.62
CA GLN A 207 -5.13 2.10 -40.50
C GLN A 207 -3.97 3.07 -40.78
N GLN A 208 -4.25 4.37 -40.92
CA GLN A 208 -3.21 5.39 -41.11
C GLN A 208 -2.35 5.52 -39.85
N VAL A 209 -2.98 5.57 -38.67
CA VAL A 209 -2.26 5.62 -37.38
C VAL A 209 -1.40 4.37 -37.19
N ARG A 210 -1.95 3.17 -37.41
CA ARG A 210 -1.21 1.91 -37.31
C ARG A 210 -0.02 1.89 -38.27
N ALA A 211 -0.26 2.15 -39.56
CA ALA A 211 0.80 2.13 -40.57
C ALA A 211 1.90 3.16 -40.28
N ALA A 212 1.54 4.34 -39.74
CA ALA A 212 2.52 5.37 -39.39
C ALA A 212 3.40 4.96 -38.20
N LEU A 213 2.84 4.24 -37.22
CA LEU A 213 3.59 3.69 -36.09
C LEU A 213 4.45 2.49 -36.52
N GLU A 214 3.90 1.54 -37.28
CA GLU A 214 4.65 0.38 -37.82
C GLU A 214 5.76 0.78 -38.81
N ALA A 215 5.75 2.02 -39.31
CA ALA A 215 6.83 2.55 -40.14
C ALA A 215 8.02 3.09 -39.32
N LEU A 216 7.89 3.20 -37.99
CA LEU A 216 9.01 3.55 -37.12
C LEU A 216 10.02 2.40 -37.10
N ALA A 217 11.31 2.69 -37.26
CA ALA A 217 12.36 1.68 -37.39
C ALA A 217 12.44 0.72 -36.19
N ALA A 218 11.91 1.14 -35.05
CA ALA A 218 11.81 0.34 -33.84
C ALA A 218 10.41 -0.26 -33.60
N ILE A 219 9.54 -0.38 -34.59
CA ILE A 219 8.26 -1.11 -34.43
C ILE A 219 8.16 -2.08 -35.60
N GLU A 220 8.03 -3.38 -35.33
CA GLU A 220 7.85 -4.37 -36.39
C GLU A 220 6.38 -4.46 -36.82
N PRO A 221 6.08 -4.83 -38.07
CA PRO A 221 4.71 -5.10 -38.48
C PRO A 221 4.05 -6.14 -37.57
N GLY A 222 2.92 -5.78 -36.94
CA GLY A 222 2.24 -6.61 -35.94
C GLY A 222 2.54 -6.26 -34.47
N ASP A 223 3.53 -5.40 -34.18
CA ASP A 223 3.80 -4.89 -32.82
C ASP A 223 2.84 -3.77 -32.40
N VAL A 224 1.93 -3.35 -33.29
CA VAL A 224 0.92 -2.31 -32.98
C VAL A 224 -0.45 -2.82 -33.37
N LEU A 225 -1.34 -2.90 -32.40
CA LEU A 225 -2.76 -3.10 -32.60
C LEU A 225 -3.45 -1.75 -32.45
N ALA A 226 -4.27 -1.38 -33.43
CA ALA A 226 -5.07 -0.17 -33.35
C ALA A 226 -6.53 -0.46 -33.68
N THR A 227 -7.45 0.15 -32.93
CA THR A 227 -8.90 0.05 -33.12
C THR A 227 -9.56 1.44 -33.08
N GLY A 228 -10.82 1.54 -33.52
CA GLY A 228 -11.56 2.80 -33.54
C GLY A 228 -11.32 3.65 -34.79
N GLY A 229 -11.30 4.97 -34.63
CA GLY A 229 -11.18 5.93 -35.73
C GLY A 229 -12.38 5.99 -36.68
N PRO A 230 -12.41 6.96 -37.62
CA PRO A 230 -11.43 8.03 -37.79
C PRO A 230 -11.61 9.20 -36.80
N LEU A 231 -10.52 9.94 -36.55
CA LEU A 231 -10.55 11.18 -35.77
C LEU A 231 -11.31 12.30 -36.53
N PRO A 232 -11.81 13.33 -35.82
CA PRO A 232 -12.03 13.40 -34.38
C PRO A 232 -13.29 12.62 -33.92
N GLY A 233 -14.05 12.03 -34.85
CA GLY A 233 -15.37 11.44 -34.57
C GLY A 233 -15.33 10.22 -33.65
N THR A 234 -14.39 9.31 -33.89
CA THR A 234 -14.16 8.13 -33.04
C THR A 234 -12.69 8.14 -32.59
N PRO A 235 -12.39 8.00 -31.28
CA PRO A 235 -11.02 7.85 -30.81
C PRO A 235 -10.29 6.69 -31.49
N VAL A 236 -8.98 6.83 -31.66
CA VAL A 236 -8.12 5.73 -32.11
C VAL A 236 -7.42 5.16 -30.89
N VAL A 237 -7.64 3.89 -30.57
CA VAL A 237 -6.98 3.19 -29.47
C VAL A 237 -5.79 2.43 -30.02
N VAL A 238 -4.61 2.61 -29.44
CA VAL A 238 -3.33 2.02 -29.83
C VAL A 238 -2.77 1.20 -28.67
N SER A 239 -2.70 -0.11 -28.89
CA SER A 239 -2.02 -1.06 -28.02
C SER A 239 -0.74 -1.53 -28.67
N PHE A 240 0.33 -1.57 -27.90
CA PHE A 240 1.54 -2.26 -28.32
C PHE A 240 1.38 -3.78 -28.12
N ALA A 241 1.90 -4.55 -29.07
CA ALA A 241 1.81 -6.00 -29.16
C ALA A 241 3.18 -6.57 -29.57
N GLY A 242 3.22 -7.88 -29.86
CA GLY A 242 4.44 -8.57 -30.27
C GLY A 242 5.57 -8.35 -29.25
N ARG A 243 6.69 -7.78 -29.69
CA ARG A 243 7.86 -7.57 -28.81
C ARG A 243 7.62 -6.56 -27.69
N TYR A 244 6.61 -5.71 -27.82
CA TYR A 244 6.24 -4.69 -26.85
C TYR A 244 5.02 -5.06 -26.01
N LEU A 245 4.46 -6.25 -26.23
CA LEU A 245 3.41 -6.78 -25.36
C LEU A 245 3.95 -6.93 -23.93
N ASN A 246 3.21 -6.42 -22.95
CA ASN A 246 3.59 -6.43 -21.52
C ASN A 246 4.90 -5.69 -21.18
N GLN A 247 5.36 -4.78 -22.04
CA GLN A 247 6.50 -3.91 -21.71
C GLN A 247 6.04 -2.51 -21.31
N ASP A 248 6.76 -1.91 -20.37
CA ASP A 248 6.64 -0.48 -20.07
C ASP A 248 7.18 0.34 -21.24
N VAL A 249 6.26 0.82 -22.07
CA VAL A 249 6.56 1.69 -23.21
C VAL A 249 6.43 3.16 -22.82
N GLU A 250 7.35 4.01 -23.27
CA GLU A 250 7.27 5.47 -23.06
C GLU A 250 5.99 6.06 -23.68
N PRO A 251 5.42 7.14 -23.09
CA PRO A 251 4.25 7.84 -23.62
C PRO A 251 4.41 8.29 -25.07
N LEU A 252 3.40 8.01 -25.90
CA LEU A 252 3.26 8.62 -27.21
C LEU A 252 3.09 10.14 -27.07
N ARG A 253 3.87 10.91 -27.84
CA ARG A 253 3.84 12.38 -27.83
C ARG A 253 3.23 12.90 -29.11
N VAL A 254 2.42 13.95 -29.03
CA VAL A 254 1.88 14.63 -30.22
C VAL A 254 2.74 15.85 -30.54
N SER A 255 3.11 15.99 -31.80
CA SER A 255 3.51 17.29 -32.35
C SER A 255 2.37 17.81 -33.23
N ALA A 256 1.69 18.84 -32.73
CA ALA A 256 0.46 19.40 -33.31
C ALA A 256 0.66 20.72 -34.07
N SER A 257 1.91 21.04 -34.46
CA SER A 257 2.29 22.38 -34.94
C SER A 257 1.59 22.84 -36.25
N ALA A 258 0.81 21.97 -36.91
CA ALA A 258 0.12 22.27 -38.17
C ALA A 258 -1.41 22.07 -38.13
N LEU A 259 -2.06 21.96 -36.97
CA LEU A 259 -3.52 21.87 -36.85
C LEU A 259 -4.20 23.25 -36.90
N THR A 260 -5.34 23.36 -37.59
CA THR A 260 -6.10 24.61 -37.72
C THR A 260 -7.59 24.43 -37.39
N PRO A 261 -8.22 25.33 -36.59
CA PRO A 261 -7.60 26.46 -35.86
C PRO A 261 -6.71 25.97 -34.70
N ALA A 262 -5.78 26.84 -34.25
CA ALA A 262 -4.78 26.53 -33.22
C ALA A 262 -5.37 26.11 -31.85
N ALA A 263 -6.68 26.26 -31.64
CA ALA A 263 -7.41 25.82 -30.45
C ALA A 263 -7.82 24.33 -30.48
N THR A 264 -7.42 23.57 -31.51
CA THR A 264 -7.77 22.17 -31.69
C THR A 264 -6.59 21.26 -31.38
N ALA A 265 -6.72 20.37 -30.38
CA ALA A 265 -5.67 19.44 -30.01
C ALA A 265 -6.08 17.98 -30.30
N ILE A 266 -5.18 17.23 -30.93
CA ILE A 266 -5.14 15.78 -30.74
C ILE A 266 -4.50 15.52 -29.39
N VAL A 267 -5.25 14.88 -28.48
CA VAL A 267 -4.78 14.48 -27.15
C VAL A 267 -4.47 12.99 -27.18
N ILE A 268 -3.43 12.60 -26.46
CA ILE A 268 -3.10 11.19 -26.24
C ILE A 268 -3.17 10.92 -24.76
N ASP A 269 -4.03 9.97 -24.41
CA ASP A 269 -4.22 9.52 -23.04
C ASP A 269 -3.76 8.07 -22.93
N ARG A 270 -2.84 7.79 -22.00
CA ARG A 270 -2.46 6.40 -21.68
C ARG A 270 -3.39 5.82 -20.62
N GLY A 271 -3.95 4.66 -20.85
CA GLY A 271 -4.77 3.97 -19.87
C GLY A 271 -6.20 3.71 -20.33
N ARG A 272 -6.86 2.83 -19.58
CA ARG A 272 -8.19 2.32 -19.85
C ARG A 272 -9.04 2.52 -18.62
N GLU A 273 -10.17 3.17 -18.82
CA GLU A 273 -11.20 3.22 -17.81
C GLU A 273 -12.11 1.99 -17.91
N TYR A 274 -12.37 1.36 -16.77
CA TYR A 274 -13.40 0.36 -16.57
C TYR A 274 -14.58 1.01 -15.85
N THR A 275 -15.74 0.96 -16.49
CA THR A 275 -17.00 1.45 -15.93
C THR A 275 -17.56 0.49 -14.88
N ARG A 276 -18.43 1.00 -14.00
CA ARG A 276 -19.18 0.19 -13.03
C ARG A 276 -19.86 -1.01 -13.70
N GLU A 277 -20.46 -0.83 -14.87
CA GLU A 277 -21.16 -1.89 -15.61
C GLU A 277 -20.18 -2.99 -16.05
N GLN A 278 -18.98 -2.62 -16.51
CA GLN A 278 -17.94 -3.58 -16.89
C GLN A 278 -17.38 -4.33 -15.69
N ILE A 279 -17.21 -3.66 -14.54
CA ILE A 279 -16.77 -4.29 -13.30
C ILE A 279 -17.85 -5.27 -12.81
N ASN A 280 -19.13 -4.87 -12.81
CA ASN A 280 -20.24 -5.75 -12.46
C ASN A 280 -20.35 -6.97 -13.37
N ALA A 281 -20.13 -6.79 -14.68
CA ALA A 281 -20.08 -7.90 -15.62
C ALA A 281 -18.94 -8.88 -15.28
N ALA A 282 -17.77 -8.37 -14.86
CA ALA A 282 -16.65 -9.21 -14.41
C ALA A 282 -16.98 -9.95 -13.10
N LEU A 283 -17.64 -9.28 -12.14
CA LEU A 283 -18.09 -9.89 -10.89
C LEU A 283 -19.12 -11.00 -11.10
N ALA A 284 -20.01 -10.84 -12.08
CA ALA A 284 -21.03 -11.84 -12.41
C ALA A 284 -20.47 -13.05 -13.19
N ALA A 285 -19.30 -12.91 -13.83
CA ALA A 285 -18.66 -13.93 -14.64
C ALA A 285 -17.14 -14.01 -14.40
N PRO A 286 -16.70 -14.44 -13.19
CA PRO A 286 -15.30 -14.38 -12.76
C PRO A 286 -14.35 -15.35 -13.49
N ALA A 287 -14.85 -16.13 -14.47
CA ALA A 287 -14.09 -17.12 -15.22
C ALA A 287 -13.14 -16.51 -16.29
N ALA A 288 -13.19 -15.20 -16.52
CA ALA A 288 -12.27 -14.49 -17.40
C ALA A 288 -11.43 -13.47 -16.61
N PRO A 289 -10.11 -13.40 -16.83
CA PRO A 289 -9.27 -12.44 -16.13
C PRO A 289 -9.74 -11.02 -16.42
N PHE A 290 -10.10 -10.29 -15.36
CA PHE A 290 -10.43 -8.88 -15.47
C PHE A 290 -9.15 -8.12 -15.82
N GLY A 291 -9.22 -7.26 -16.84
CA GLY A 291 -8.02 -6.69 -17.48
C GLY A 291 -7.22 -5.70 -16.63
N SER A 292 -7.62 -5.45 -15.38
CA SER A 292 -6.88 -4.64 -14.42
C SER A 292 -6.93 -5.30 -13.05
N PHE A 293 -5.76 -5.57 -12.48
CA PHE A 293 -5.63 -6.29 -11.22
C PHE A 293 -4.49 -5.70 -10.38
N ASP A 294 -4.67 -5.68 -9.06
CA ASP A 294 -3.70 -5.14 -8.10
C ASP A 294 -2.71 -6.21 -7.67
N ALA A 295 -1.63 -6.37 -8.46
CA ALA A 295 -0.63 -7.39 -8.19
C ALA A 295 0.26 -7.09 -6.97
N ASP A 296 0.28 -5.84 -6.50
CA ASP A 296 1.06 -5.41 -5.34
C ASP A 296 0.24 -5.50 -4.05
N GLY A 297 -1.03 -5.07 -4.10
CA GLY A 297 -1.97 -5.13 -2.98
C GLY A 297 -2.02 -3.86 -2.13
N HIS A 298 -1.07 -2.93 -2.29
CA HIS A 298 -1.04 -1.69 -1.51
C HIS A 298 -2.30 -0.81 -1.73
N GLY A 299 -2.73 -0.61 -2.98
CA GLY A 299 -3.94 0.17 -3.28
C GLY A 299 -5.23 -0.44 -2.72
N THR A 300 -5.34 -1.76 -2.75
CA THR A 300 -6.44 -2.50 -2.09
C THR A 300 -6.46 -2.27 -0.58
N HIS A 301 -5.29 -2.33 0.05
CA HIS A 301 -5.14 -2.09 1.50
C HIS A 301 -5.54 -0.66 1.87
N VAL A 302 -5.03 0.33 1.13
CA VAL A 302 -5.33 1.76 1.30
C VAL A 302 -6.83 2.04 1.15
N MET A 303 -7.48 1.49 0.10
CA MET A 303 -8.92 1.65 -0.10
C MET A 303 -9.73 1.03 1.04
N GLY A 304 -9.30 -0.14 1.53
CA GLY A 304 -9.96 -0.81 2.66
C GLY A 304 -9.97 0.04 3.94
N ILE A 305 -8.87 0.73 4.26
CA ILE A 305 -8.79 1.62 5.43
C ILE A 305 -9.77 2.81 5.26
N ALA A 306 -9.74 3.44 4.09
CA ALA A 306 -10.55 4.62 3.84
C ALA A 306 -12.05 4.30 3.80
N ALA A 307 -12.43 3.20 3.14
CA ALA A 307 -13.83 2.98 2.77
C ALA A 307 -14.27 1.51 2.62
N GLY A 308 -13.46 0.51 3.02
CA GLY A 308 -13.92 -0.88 3.05
C GLY A 308 -15.13 -1.04 3.97
N ASP A 309 -16.16 -1.79 3.57
CA ASP A 309 -17.36 -1.94 4.41
C ASP A 309 -17.29 -3.09 5.43
N GLY A 310 -16.19 -3.84 5.42
CA GLY A 310 -15.95 -4.99 6.30
C GLY A 310 -16.70 -6.26 5.90
N SER A 311 -17.50 -6.26 4.82
CA SER A 311 -18.42 -7.35 4.48
C SER A 311 -17.75 -8.59 3.86
N GLN A 312 -16.45 -8.76 4.07
CA GLN A 312 -15.70 -9.85 3.45
C GLN A 312 -16.17 -11.21 3.94
N ALA A 313 -16.71 -12.03 3.04
CA ALA A 313 -17.12 -13.38 3.36
C ALA A 313 -15.90 -14.30 3.58
N GLY A 314 -16.07 -15.35 4.40
CA GLY A 314 -15.07 -16.40 4.63
C GLY A 314 -14.04 -16.13 5.73
N ASN A 315 -14.07 -14.95 6.36
CA ASN A 315 -13.16 -14.61 7.47
C ASN A 315 -13.75 -15.03 8.84
N CYS A 316 -12.94 -15.19 9.90
CA CYS A 316 -13.38 -15.65 11.23
C CYS A 316 -14.23 -14.63 12.03
N HIS A 317 -14.43 -13.42 11.51
CA HIS A 317 -15.06 -12.29 12.20
C HIS A 317 -16.38 -11.85 11.54
N LEU A 318 -17.15 -11.07 12.29
CA LEU A 318 -18.35 -10.42 11.79
C LEU A 318 -17.99 -9.36 10.73
N SER A 319 -18.98 -9.04 9.89
CA SER A 319 -18.85 -8.10 8.76
C SER A 319 -18.53 -6.65 9.14
N ASP A 320 -18.46 -6.32 10.42
CA ASP A 320 -18.17 -4.99 10.95
C ASP A 320 -16.79 -4.92 11.64
N TYR A 321 -16.01 -5.99 11.62
CA TYR A 321 -14.73 -6.06 12.33
C TYR A 321 -13.63 -5.26 11.61
N TYR A 322 -13.35 -5.57 10.35
CA TYR A 322 -12.37 -4.85 9.52
C TYR A 322 -13.07 -3.81 8.63
N ILE A 323 -13.84 -2.93 9.27
CA ILE A 323 -14.57 -1.86 8.60
C ILE A 323 -13.69 -0.60 8.50
N GLY A 324 -13.64 -0.01 7.31
CA GLY A 324 -12.98 1.26 7.06
C GLY A 324 -13.74 2.44 7.66
N VAL A 325 -13.15 3.62 7.51
CA VAL A 325 -13.67 4.86 8.10
C VAL A 325 -14.99 5.31 7.45
N ALA A 326 -15.08 5.28 6.12
CA ALA A 326 -16.24 5.72 5.34
C ALA A 326 -16.87 4.57 4.52
N PRO A 327 -17.48 3.57 5.19
CA PRO A 327 -17.90 2.30 4.57
C PRO A 327 -19.06 2.41 3.58
N ALA A 328 -19.74 3.56 3.48
CA ALA A 328 -20.81 3.80 2.52
C ALA A 328 -20.42 4.78 1.40
N ALA A 329 -19.16 5.22 1.33
CA ALA A 329 -18.68 6.05 0.23
C ALA A 329 -18.72 5.31 -1.12
N ASP A 330 -18.94 6.04 -2.19
CA ASP A 330 -18.73 5.55 -3.55
C ASP A 330 -17.23 5.58 -3.88
N LEU A 331 -16.75 4.58 -4.63
CA LEU A 331 -15.31 4.38 -4.81
C LEU A 331 -14.86 4.73 -6.22
N ILE A 332 -13.71 5.38 -6.36
CA ILE A 332 -12.96 5.43 -7.63
C ILE A 332 -11.55 4.93 -7.34
N ALA A 333 -11.11 3.93 -8.09
CA ALA A 333 -9.73 3.45 -8.03
C ALA A 333 -8.97 3.92 -9.27
N VAL A 334 -7.71 4.29 -9.09
CA VAL A 334 -6.79 4.59 -10.18
C VAL A 334 -5.52 3.76 -9.97
N LYS A 335 -5.24 2.86 -10.91
CA LYS A 335 -3.97 2.13 -10.98
C LYS A 335 -2.95 2.98 -11.72
N THR A 336 -1.88 3.39 -11.03
CA THR A 336 -0.85 4.30 -11.54
C THR A 336 0.48 3.58 -11.82
N THR A 337 1.27 4.17 -12.72
CA THR A 337 2.70 3.85 -12.89
C THR A 337 3.59 4.61 -11.91
N PHE A 338 3.01 5.38 -10.99
CA PHE A 338 3.67 6.30 -10.06
C PHE A 338 4.45 7.45 -10.73
N SER A 339 4.29 7.65 -12.03
CA SER A 339 4.82 8.85 -12.69
C SER A 339 3.92 10.05 -12.41
N ASN A 340 4.52 11.25 -12.36
CA ASN A 340 3.80 12.49 -12.10
C ASN A 340 2.63 12.73 -13.06
N ASP A 341 2.76 12.30 -14.33
CA ASP A 341 1.66 12.33 -15.31
C ASP A 341 0.50 11.42 -14.92
N ALA A 342 0.79 10.15 -14.60
CA ALA A 342 -0.23 9.16 -14.28
C ALA A 342 -0.97 9.50 -12.98
N THR A 343 -0.25 9.95 -11.96
CA THR A 343 -0.85 10.38 -10.68
C THR A 343 -1.72 11.62 -10.87
N THR A 344 -1.21 12.64 -11.55
CA THR A 344 -1.97 13.84 -11.94
C THR A 344 -3.27 13.52 -12.68
N ARG A 345 -3.18 12.65 -13.70
CA ARG A 345 -4.35 12.23 -14.48
C ARG A 345 -5.35 11.47 -13.63
N GLY A 346 -4.87 10.67 -12.69
CA GLY A 346 -5.69 10.01 -11.68
C GLY A 346 -6.48 10.97 -10.80
N VAL A 347 -5.82 11.99 -10.24
CA VAL A 347 -6.49 13.00 -9.40
C VAL A 347 -7.55 13.75 -10.20
N ARG A 348 -7.21 14.19 -11.42
CA ARG A 348 -8.16 14.87 -12.31
C ARG A 348 -9.36 13.98 -12.64
N HIS A 349 -9.12 12.71 -12.95
CA HIS A 349 -10.19 11.73 -13.24
C HIS A 349 -11.22 11.65 -12.11
N VAL A 350 -10.75 11.54 -10.86
CA VAL A 350 -11.66 11.49 -9.69
C VAL A 350 -12.49 12.76 -9.60
N PHE A 351 -11.87 13.95 -9.70
CA PHE A 351 -12.59 15.22 -9.57
C PHE A 351 -13.52 15.52 -10.75
N ASP A 352 -13.16 15.15 -11.97
CA ASP A 352 -14.02 15.30 -13.14
C ASP A 352 -15.25 14.40 -13.02
N ARG A 353 -15.07 13.15 -12.61
CA ARG A 353 -16.18 12.22 -12.30
C ARG A 353 -17.07 12.76 -11.17
N ALA A 354 -16.48 13.28 -10.11
CA ALA A 354 -17.23 13.87 -9.00
C ALA A 354 -18.06 15.07 -9.44
N THR A 355 -17.48 15.94 -10.27
CA THR A 355 -18.14 17.11 -10.83
C THR A 355 -19.30 16.70 -11.73
N ALA A 356 -19.09 15.72 -12.61
CA ALA A 356 -20.13 15.18 -13.49
C ALA A 356 -21.31 14.57 -12.71
N LEU A 357 -21.05 14.02 -11.51
CA LEU A 357 -22.06 13.43 -10.64
C LEU A 357 -22.65 14.42 -9.62
N GLY A 358 -22.15 15.67 -9.55
CA GLY A 358 -22.56 16.66 -8.56
C GLY A 358 -22.25 16.25 -7.12
N ARG A 359 -21.14 15.53 -6.91
CA ARG A 359 -20.72 14.97 -5.62
C ARG A 359 -19.40 15.59 -5.14
N ALA A 360 -19.23 15.63 -3.83
CA ALA A 360 -17.91 15.91 -3.25
C ALA A 360 -17.00 14.70 -3.39
N ALA A 361 -15.70 14.95 -3.43
CA ALA A 361 -14.68 13.91 -3.53
C ALA A 361 -13.44 14.23 -2.71
N VAL A 362 -12.86 13.18 -2.15
CA VAL A 362 -11.55 13.21 -1.51
C VAL A 362 -10.65 12.22 -2.22
N VAL A 363 -9.43 12.64 -2.55
CA VAL A 363 -8.42 11.82 -3.23
C VAL A 363 -7.29 11.48 -2.26
N ASN A 364 -6.97 10.20 -2.14
CA ASN A 364 -5.83 9.71 -1.38
C ASN A 364 -4.64 9.42 -2.29
N LEU A 365 -3.49 10.00 -1.93
CA LEU A 365 -2.18 9.76 -2.52
C LEU A 365 -1.26 9.15 -1.45
N SER A 366 -1.28 7.81 -1.34
CA SER A 366 -0.35 7.06 -0.47
C SER A 366 0.96 6.78 -1.22
N LEU A 367 1.59 7.85 -1.69
CA LEU A 367 2.77 7.84 -2.55
C LEU A 367 3.61 9.09 -2.31
N GLY A 368 4.87 9.05 -2.76
CA GLY A 368 5.74 10.20 -2.80
C GLY A 368 7.16 9.82 -3.19
N GLY A 369 7.96 10.82 -3.52
CA GLY A 369 9.36 10.68 -3.89
C GLY A 369 10.21 11.80 -3.30
N GLN A 370 11.51 11.70 -3.54
CA GLN A 370 12.50 12.65 -3.04
C GLN A 370 12.92 13.70 -4.08
N ASP A 371 12.32 13.64 -5.28
CA ASP A 371 12.61 14.54 -6.38
C ASP A 371 12.02 15.93 -6.11
N GLY A 372 12.76 16.96 -6.53
CA GLY A 372 12.33 18.35 -6.44
C GLY A 372 12.84 19.08 -5.19
N ALA A 373 12.38 20.31 -5.02
CA ALA A 373 12.90 21.23 -4.01
C ALA A 373 12.21 21.12 -2.64
N HIS A 374 11.14 20.32 -2.51
CA HIS A 374 10.39 20.12 -1.26
C HIS A 374 9.80 21.42 -0.67
N ASP A 375 9.40 22.34 -1.55
CA ASP A 375 8.80 23.64 -1.21
C ASP A 375 7.40 23.86 -1.80
N GLY A 376 6.78 22.85 -2.41
CA GLY A 376 5.47 23.01 -3.07
C GLY A 376 5.54 23.53 -4.51
N SER A 377 6.75 23.69 -5.07
CA SER A 377 6.95 24.23 -6.42
C SER A 377 7.08 23.18 -7.53
N ALA A 378 7.04 21.88 -7.19
CA ALA A 378 7.04 20.84 -8.21
C ALA A 378 5.77 20.91 -9.08
N ASP A 379 5.88 20.51 -10.36
CA ASP A 379 4.80 20.68 -11.34
C ASP A 379 3.49 19.97 -10.91
N ASP A 380 3.60 18.79 -10.31
CA ASP A 380 2.47 18.04 -9.77
C ASP A 380 1.89 18.68 -8.50
N GLU A 381 2.73 19.21 -7.62
CA GLU A 381 2.29 19.96 -6.42
C GLU A 381 1.48 21.20 -6.78
N VAL A 382 2.01 22.03 -7.68
CA VAL A 382 1.32 23.23 -8.19
C VAL A 382 -0.02 22.84 -8.81
N LEU A 383 -0.06 21.72 -9.54
CA LEU A 383 -1.28 21.26 -10.17
C LEU A 383 -2.31 20.74 -9.15
N TYR A 384 -1.89 20.02 -8.12
CA TYR A 384 -2.79 19.60 -7.04
C TYR A 384 -3.38 20.80 -6.31
N ASP A 385 -2.56 21.83 -6.05
CA ASP A 385 -3.01 23.08 -5.45
C ASP A 385 -4.02 23.83 -6.35
N GLN A 386 -3.82 23.80 -7.67
CA GLN A 386 -4.77 24.36 -8.64
C GLN A 386 -6.08 23.58 -8.69
N LEU A 387 -6.04 22.24 -8.62
CA LEU A 387 -7.25 21.41 -8.64
C LEU A 387 -8.13 21.62 -7.40
N LEU A 388 -7.54 22.05 -6.28
CA LEU A 388 -8.22 22.38 -5.05
C LEU A 388 -8.76 23.82 -5.01
N THR A 389 -8.07 24.76 -5.65
CA THR A 389 -8.48 26.17 -5.70
C THR A 389 -9.47 26.48 -6.82
N THR A 390 -9.52 25.65 -7.86
CA THR A 390 -10.52 25.75 -8.93
C THR A 390 -11.87 25.18 -8.47
N THR A 391 -12.91 26.03 -8.42
CA THR A 391 -14.30 25.65 -8.09
C THR A 391 -14.78 24.48 -8.94
N PRO A 392 -15.56 23.52 -8.38
CA PRO A 392 -16.41 23.62 -7.18
C PRO A 392 -15.76 23.26 -5.83
N ALA A 393 -16.38 23.72 -4.73
CA ALA A 393 -16.11 23.24 -3.38
C ALA A 393 -16.43 21.73 -3.23
N GLY A 394 -16.07 21.13 -2.09
CA GLY A 394 -16.24 19.69 -1.88
C GLY A 394 -15.12 18.85 -2.49
N ARG A 395 -13.90 19.41 -2.56
CA ARG A 395 -12.70 18.72 -3.04
C ARG A 395 -11.61 18.76 -1.97
N ALA A 396 -10.93 17.63 -1.77
CA ALA A 396 -9.73 17.53 -0.92
C ALA A 396 -8.76 16.50 -1.48
N ILE A 397 -7.46 16.70 -1.25
CA ILE A 397 -6.40 15.75 -1.55
C ILE A 397 -5.66 15.47 -0.24
N VAL A 398 -5.46 14.20 0.07
CA VAL A 398 -4.71 13.72 1.24
C VAL A 398 -3.46 13.00 0.76
N VAL A 399 -2.31 13.34 1.31
CA VAL A 399 -1.01 12.79 0.91
C VAL A 399 -0.29 12.22 2.12
N SER A 400 0.28 11.02 1.98
CA SER A 400 1.17 10.44 2.99
C SER A 400 2.45 11.27 3.13
N ALA A 401 2.91 11.55 4.35
CA ALA A 401 4.10 12.38 4.57
C ALA A 401 5.41 11.79 4.02
N GLY A 402 5.50 10.48 3.83
CA GLY A 402 6.72 9.76 3.47
C GLY A 402 7.25 8.86 4.60
N ASN A 403 8.16 7.95 4.27
CA ASN A 403 8.70 6.96 5.22
C ASN A 403 10.22 7.11 5.42
N ASP A 404 10.73 8.33 5.25
CA ASP A 404 12.15 8.66 5.24
C ASP A 404 12.62 9.35 6.54
N GLY A 405 11.79 9.32 7.58
CA GLY A 405 12.09 9.92 8.87
C GLY A 405 13.20 9.23 9.66
N ASP A 406 13.49 7.96 9.40
CA ASP A 406 14.43 7.21 10.24
C ASP A 406 15.89 7.56 9.94
N ARG A 407 16.78 7.28 10.89
CA ARG A 407 18.22 7.28 10.63
C ARG A 407 18.65 5.94 10.09
N TYR A 408 19.64 5.95 9.20
CA TYR A 408 20.24 4.74 8.69
C TYR A 408 21.54 4.40 9.44
N ASP A 409 21.56 3.31 10.20
CA ASP A 409 22.74 2.79 10.90
C ASP A 409 23.54 1.86 9.98
N HIS A 410 24.62 2.39 9.41
CA HIS A 410 25.53 1.66 8.52
C HIS A 410 26.23 0.46 9.16
N SER A 411 26.24 0.36 10.50
CA SER A 411 26.82 -0.79 11.19
C SER A 411 25.89 -2.01 11.21
N ARG A 412 24.60 -1.82 10.93
CA ARG A 412 23.56 -2.86 10.95
C ARG A 412 22.66 -2.80 9.71
N PRO A 413 23.24 -2.96 8.50
CA PRO A 413 22.48 -2.85 7.26
C PRO A 413 21.44 -3.96 7.10
N ASP A 414 21.66 -5.14 7.69
CA ASP A 414 20.73 -6.28 7.61
C ASP A 414 19.51 -6.13 8.54
N GLU A 415 19.57 -5.24 9.53
CA GLU A 415 18.47 -4.97 10.47
C GLU A 415 17.52 -3.86 9.99
N GLN A 416 17.84 -3.21 8.87
CA GLN A 416 17.10 -2.03 8.39
C GLN A 416 16.48 -2.27 7.02
N PRO A 417 15.37 -1.58 6.71
CA PRO A 417 14.75 -1.70 5.40
C PRO A 417 15.71 -1.23 4.30
N ARG A 418 15.67 -1.92 3.17
CA ARG A 418 16.54 -1.65 2.01
C ARG A 418 16.33 -0.26 1.41
N TYR A 419 15.18 0.35 1.68
CA TYR A 419 14.79 1.70 1.28
C TYR A 419 14.22 2.45 2.49
N GLY A 420 14.25 3.78 2.46
CA GLY A 420 13.87 4.62 3.60
C GLY A 420 15.05 5.01 4.48
N GLY A 421 14.88 6.10 5.25
CA GLY A 421 15.81 6.63 6.25
C GLY A 421 17.17 7.08 5.71
N GLY A 422 17.80 8.10 6.29
CA GLY A 422 19.16 8.52 5.88
C GLY A 422 19.34 8.98 4.43
N VAL A 423 18.27 9.42 3.78
CA VAL A 423 18.24 9.89 2.37
C VAL A 423 18.34 11.40 2.21
N HIS A 424 18.44 12.15 3.31
CA HIS A 424 18.52 13.60 3.33
C HIS A 424 19.74 14.08 4.14
N ALA A 425 20.35 15.18 3.70
CA ALA A 425 21.39 15.89 4.42
C ALA A 425 21.20 17.41 4.30
N PHE A 426 21.53 18.14 5.36
CA PHE A 426 21.50 19.59 5.39
C PHE A 426 22.84 20.16 5.87
N LYS A 427 23.35 21.17 5.17
CA LYS A 427 24.59 21.87 5.54
C LYS A 427 24.50 23.37 5.29
N THR A 428 25.29 24.13 6.04
CA THR A 428 25.57 25.54 5.78
C THR A 428 26.99 25.69 5.26
N VAL A 429 27.14 26.18 4.02
CA VAL A 429 28.44 26.45 3.40
C VAL A 429 28.86 27.88 3.72
N PRO A 430 30.01 28.09 4.38
CA PRO A 430 30.45 29.43 4.77
C PRO A 430 30.91 30.26 3.56
N PRO A 431 30.87 31.61 3.64
CA PRO A 431 31.32 32.50 2.58
C PRO A 431 32.73 32.18 2.09
N GLY A 432 32.89 31.85 0.80
CA GLY A 432 34.19 31.48 0.21
C GLY A 432 34.83 30.21 0.77
N GLY A 433 34.11 29.44 1.61
CA GLY A 433 34.59 28.21 2.21
C GLY A 433 33.97 26.97 1.56
N THR A 434 34.22 25.81 2.19
CA THR A 434 33.86 24.51 1.64
C THR A 434 33.23 23.62 2.69
N VAL A 435 32.26 22.80 2.29
CA VAL A 435 31.68 21.72 3.10
C VAL A 435 31.61 20.45 2.27
N THR A 436 31.80 19.30 2.91
CA THR A 436 31.66 17.99 2.28
C THR A 436 30.44 17.28 2.85
N MET A 437 29.64 16.69 1.96
CA MET A 437 28.63 15.67 2.29
C MET A 437 29.14 14.31 1.83
N GLU A 438 29.02 13.30 2.68
CA GLU A 438 29.47 11.94 2.43
C GLU A 438 28.27 11.00 2.29
N VAL A 439 28.25 10.24 1.19
CA VAL A 439 27.23 9.24 0.88
C VAL A 439 27.88 7.88 0.77
N VAL A 440 27.34 6.92 1.48
CA VAL A 440 27.76 5.52 1.43
C VAL A 440 26.91 4.81 0.40
N LEU A 441 27.56 4.30 -0.64
CA LEU A 441 26.93 3.45 -1.64
C LEU A 441 27.12 1.99 -1.22
N PRO A 442 26.03 1.20 -1.12
CA PRO A 442 26.10 -0.19 -0.73
C PRO A 442 26.73 -1.06 -1.83
N PRO A 443 27.23 -2.27 -1.50
CA PRO A 443 27.60 -3.24 -2.53
C PRO A 443 26.38 -3.70 -3.33
N GLN A 444 26.61 -4.13 -4.57
CA GLN A 444 25.60 -4.69 -5.48
C GLN A 444 24.58 -3.71 -6.06
N ASP A 445 24.83 -2.40 -5.90
CA ASP A 445 24.09 -1.33 -6.55
C ASP A 445 24.27 -1.39 -8.08
N ARG A 446 23.17 -1.57 -8.82
CA ARG A 446 23.18 -1.80 -10.27
C ARG A 446 22.31 -0.81 -11.02
N GLN A 447 21.84 0.23 -10.36
CA GLN A 447 20.95 1.20 -10.94
C GLN A 447 21.57 2.58 -10.86
N ASP A 448 20.93 3.54 -11.51
CA ASP A 448 21.38 4.91 -11.41
C ASP A 448 21.03 5.49 -10.05
N ASP A 449 22.02 6.10 -9.42
CA ASP A 449 21.83 6.90 -8.21
C ASP A 449 21.67 8.37 -8.55
N TRP A 450 20.65 8.99 -7.98
CA TRP A 450 20.35 10.40 -8.17
C TRP A 450 20.53 11.15 -6.84
N LEU A 451 21.23 12.28 -6.91
CA LEU A 451 21.34 13.21 -5.79
C LEU A 451 21.00 14.62 -6.28
N GLU A 452 20.12 15.30 -5.55
CA GLU A 452 19.74 16.67 -5.85
C GLU A 452 20.03 17.59 -4.68
N PHE A 453 20.92 18.55 -4.92
CA PHE A 453 21.28 19.61 -3.98
C PHE A 453 20.49 20.86 -4.32
N TRP A 454 19.72 21.38 -3.37
CA TRP A 454 18.88 22.55 -3.52
C TRP A 454 19.30 23.66 -2.56
N TYR A 455 19.41 24.88 -3.08
CA TYR A 455 19.75 26.05 -2.27
C TYR A 455 19.11 27.32 -2.84
N ALA A 456 18.86 28.31 -1.98
CA ALA A 456 18.22 29.56 -2.34
C ALA A 456 19.17 30.76 -2.21
N GLY A 457 18.72 31.92 -2.69
CA GLY A 457 19.40 33.21 -2.45
C GLY A 457 20.56 33.53 -3.39
N ALA A 458 21.46 34.40 -2.91
CA ALA A 458 22.57 34.94 -3.70
C ALA A 458 23.79 34.03 -3.78
N GLY A 459 23.87 33.01 -2.93
CA GLY A 459 24.97 32.04 -2.89
C GLY A 459 25.18 31.29 -4.20
N ARG A 460 26.40 30.79 -4.42
CA ARG A 460 26.76 30.03 -5.63
C ARG A 460 27.67 28.87 -5.26
N LEU A 461 27.17 27.65 -5.41
CA LEU A 461 27.90 26.43 -5.03
C LEU A 461 28.48 25.74 -6.25
N SER A 462 29.80 25.54 -6.26
CA SER A 462 30.47 24.61 -7.18
C SER A 462 30.61 23.23 -6.53
N LEU A 463 30.52 22.16 -7.33
CA LEU A 463 30.58 20.78 -6.82
C LEU A 463 31.86 20.08 -7.28
N GLN A 464 32.61 19.49 -6.34
CA GLN A 464 33.67 18.52 -6.62
C GLN A 464 33.28 17.14 -6.07
N LEU A 465 33.41 16.12 -6.91
CA LEU A 465 33.09 14.73 -6.56
C LEU A 465 34.36 13.90 -6.41
N ARG A 466 34.43 13.09 -5.35
CA ARG A 466 35.45 12.07 -5.14
C ARG A 466 34.82 10.71 -4.90
N GLU A 467 35.26 9.75 -5.71
CA GLU A 467 34.87 8.34 -5.66
C GLU A 467 35.66 7.59 -4.54
N PRO A 468 35.14 6.49 -3.96
CA PRO A 468 35.76 5.78 -2.84
C PRO A 468 37.20 5.32 -3.06
N GLY A 469 37.54 4.84 -4.25
CA GLY A 469 38.90 4.47 -4.67
C GLY A 469 39.86 5.65 -4.82
N GLY A 470 39.36 6.88 -4.66
CA GLY A 470 40.15 8.10 -4.56
C GLY A 470 40.23 8.90 -5.86
N ALA A 471 39.58 8.44 -6.93
CA ALA A 471 39.45 9.21 -8.16
C ALA A 471 38.64 10.49 -7.90
N VAL A 472 39.07 11.60 -8.48
CA VAL A 472 38.45 12.93 -8.31
C VAL A 472 38.04 13.47 -9.67
N LEU A 473 36.89 14.14 -9.72
CA LEU A 473 36.44 14.86 -10.91
C LEU A 473 37.49 15.88 -11.37
N ALA A 474 37.70 16.00 -12.68
CA ALA A 474 38.62 16.95 -13.28
C ALA A 474 38.14 18.40 -13.12
N GLY A 475 38.38 18.97 -11.94
CA GLY A 475 37.91 20.29 -11.53
C GLY A 475 36.48 20.29 -10.98
N PRO A 476 36.09 21.34 -10.24
CA PRO A 476 34.72 21.49 -9.74
C PRO A 476 33.76 21.90 -10.87
N VAL A 477 32.52 21.41 -10.82
CA VAL A 477 31.45 21.83 -11.72
C VAL A 477 30.90 23.16 -11.22
N ALA A 478 31.23 24.23 -11.96
CA ALA A 478 30.83 25.59 -11.63
C ALA A 478 29.30 25.83 -11.76
N PRO A 479 28.74 26.77 -10.99
CA PRO A 479 27.35 27.22 -11.15
C PRO A 479 27.05 27.68 -12.58
N GLY A 480 25.95 27.21 -13.16
CA GLY A 480 25.52 27.57 -14.51
C GLY A 480 26.33 26.91 -15.63
N ALA A 481 27.24 25.99 -15.31
CA ALA A 481 27.99 25.25 -16.33
C ALA A 481 27.06 24.39 -17.22
N PRO A 482 27.46 24.13 -18.48
CA PRO A 482 26.79 23.12 -19.31
C PRO A 482 26.72 21.76 -18.59
N VAL A 483 25.76 20.92 -18.99
CA VAL A 483 25.65 19.55 -18.47
C VAL A 483 26.99 18.84 -18.64
N TYR A 484 27.54 18.39 -17.53
CA TYR A 484 28.85 17.75 -17.47
C TYR A 484 28.65 16.23 -17.48
N THR A 485 28.97 15.59 -18.60
CA THR A 485 28.94 14.14 -18.75
C THR A 485 30.37 13.63 -18.88
N THR A 486 30.86 12.89 -17.89
CA THR A 486 32.22 12.34 -17.90
C THR A 486 32.29 10.99 -17.21
N PRO A 487 33.18 10.08 -17.64
CA PRO A 487 33.53 8.94 -16.81
C PRO A 487 34.33 9.38 -15.57
N LEU A 488 34.10 8.73 -14.43
CA LEU A 488 34.94 8.79 -13.24
C LEU A 488 35.15 7.37 -12.71
N ALA A 489 36.39 6.88 -12.74
CA ALA A 489 36.73 5.51 -12.32
C ALA A 489 35.87 4.41 -12.99
N GLY A 490 35.41 4.63 -14.22
CA GLY A 490 34.57 3.68 -14.97
C GLY A 490 33.06 3.88 -14.81
N HIS A 491 32.63 4.80 -13.94
CA HIS A 491 31.22 5.21 -13.79
C HIS A 491 30.89 6.36 -14.72
N ASP A 492 29.76 6.30 -15.41
CA ASP A 492 29.27 7.42 -16.18
C ASP A 492 28.56 8.41 -15.27
N LEU A 493 29.11 9.61 -15.15
CA LEU A 493 28.52 10.68 -14.36
C LEU A 493 27.78 11.66 -15.25
N ARG A 494 26.63 12.14 -14.78
CA ARG A 494 25.95 13.29 -15.35
C ARG A 494 25.66 14.31 -14.26
N ILE A 495 26.32 15.45 -14.32
CA ILE A 495 26.17 16.53 -13.35
C ILE A 495 25.57 17.75 -14.04
N ARG A 496 24.55 18.36 -13.42
CA ARG A 496 23.93 19.59 -13.90
C ARG A 496 23.84 20.59 -12.75
N ASN A 497 24.64 21.65 -12.82
CA ASN A 497 24.65 22.73 -11.83
C ASN A 497 23.91 23.95 -12.39
N ARG A 498 22.62 24.05 -12.11
CA ARG A 498 21.72 25.10 -12.59
C ARG A 498 21.60 26.22 -11.57
N THR A 499 21.45 27.43 -12.08
CA THR A 499 21.15 28.61 -11.29
C THR A 499 19.84 29.23 -11.73
N ASN A 500 19.03 29.72 -10.78
CA ASN A 500 17.71 30.30 -11.03
C ASN A 500 16.78 29.34 -11.79
N ASP A 501 16.64 28.11 -11.28
CA ASP A 501 15.67 27.17 -11.81
C ASP A 501 14.26 27.71 -11.66
N THR A 502 13.63 28.00 -12.79
CA THR A 502 12.22 28.37 -12.86
C THR A 502 11.35 27.12 -12.69
N PRO A 503 10.24 27.17 -11.93
CA PRO A 503 9.62 28.36 -11.33
C PRO A 503 10.13 28.73 -9.92
N THR A 504 10.94 27.86 -9.29
CA THR A 504 11.30 27.93 -7.86
C THR A 504 12.19 29.12 -7.51
N SER A 505 12.88 29.69 -8.50
CA SER A 505 13.94 30.70 -8.32
C SER A 505 15.07 30.24 -7.38
N ARG A 506 15.19 28.92 -7.15
CA ARG A 506 16.30 28.27 -6.43
C ARG A 506 17.40 27.85 -7.40
N HIS A 507 18.51 27.40 -6.85
CA HIS A 507 19.60 26.78 -7.59
C HIS A 507 19.63 25.29 -7.28
N THR A 508 20.06 24.49 -8.27
CA THR A 508 20.07 23.03 -8.17
C THR A 508 21.37 22.47 -8.67
N VAL A 509 21.96 21.53 -7.95
CA VAL A 509 22.97 20.64 -8.49
C VAL A 509 22.38 19.24 -8.55
N SER A 510 22.16 18.68 -9.73
CA SER A 510 21.76 17.28 -9.86
C SER A 510 22.94 16.42 -10.29
N VAL A 511 23.12 15.30 -9.62
CA VAL A 511 24.16 14.32 -9.89
C VAL A 511 23.50 12.98 -10.16
N ARG A 512 23.79 12.40 -11.32
CA ARG A 512 23.50 10.99 -11.62
C ARG A 512 24.81 10.23 -11.64
N ILE A 513 24.86 9.13 -10.91
CA ILE A 513 25.95 8.15 -10.95
C ILE A 513 25.39 6.89 -11.61
N SER A 514 25.93 6.52 -12.76
CA SER A 514 25.53 5.29 -13.46
C SER A 514 26.55 4.18 -13.22
N PRO A 515 26.09 2.92 -13.04
CA PRO A 515 26.98 1.78 -12.93
C PRO A 515 27.75 1.58 -14.24
N PRO A 516 28.93 0.95 -14.21
CA PRO A 516 29.62 0.51 -15.42
C PRO A 516 28.76 -0.51 -16.17
N ALA A 517 28.88 -0.60 -17.50
CA ALA A 517 28.00 -1.38 -18.39
C ALA A 517 27.77 -2.86 -18.01
N ALA A 518 28.64 -3.48 -17.21
CA ALA A 518 28.47 -4.84 -16.69
C ALA A 518 28.89 -4.95 -15.21
N GLY A 519 28.77 -3.85 -14.45
CA GLY A 519 29.26 -3.72 -13.09
C GLY A 519 28.21 -3.20 -12.11
N THR A 520 28.68 -2.87 -10.93
CA THR A 520 27.93 -2.18 -9.87
C THR A 520 28.57 -0.81 -9.66
N ILE A 521 27.84 0.16 -9.13
CA ILE A 521 28.49 1.38 -8.65
C ILE A 521 29.52 0.99 -7.57
N THR A 522 30.67 1.68 -7.52
CA THR A 522 31.71 1.35 -6.53
C THR A 522 31.15 1.58 -5.14
N ALA A 523 31.10 0.52 -4.34
CA ALA A 523 30.68 0.59 -2.95
C ALA A 523 31.67 1.39 -2.10
N GLY A 524 31.15 2.08 -1.09
CA GLY A 524 31.92 2.88 -0.14
C GLY A 524 31.51 4.35 -0.13
N THR A 525 32.33 5.17 0.50
CA THR A 525 32.00 6.57 0.77
C THR A 525 32.39 7.48 -0.39
N TRP A 526 31.37 7.93 -1.13
CA TRP A 526 31.46 9.00 -2.12
C TRP A 526 31.39 10.36 -1.42
N ARG A 527 32.22 11.31 -1.86
CA ARG A 527 32.32 12.64 -1.23
C ARG A 527 31.94 13.74 -2.21
N PHE A 528 30.99 14.55 -1.79
CA PHE A 528 30.45 15.69 -2.53
C PHE A 528 30.90 16.96 -1.81
N THR A 529 31.94 17.61 -2.33
CA THR A 529 32.49 18.85 -1.76
C THR A 529 31.86 20.04 -2.46
N LEU A 530 31.15 20.87 -1.69
CA LEU A 530 30.53 22.11 -2.12
C LEU A 530 31.43 23.27 -1.73
N THR A 531 31.76 24.12 -2.70
CA THR A 531 32.53 25.36 -2.47
C THR A 531 31.66 26.55 -2.80
N GLU A 532 31.54 27.48 -1.86
CA GLU A 532 30.84 28.73 -2.09
C GLU A 532 31.73 29.71 -2.88
N THR A 533 31.17 30.30 -3.94
CA THR A 533 31.90 31.16 -4.89
C THR A 533 31.38 32.60 -5.02
N ALA A 534 30.23 32.94 -4.42
CA ALA A 534 29.65 34.29 -4.44
C ALA A 534 29.92 35.11 -3.16
N GLY A 535 30.63 34.55 -2.17
CA GLY A 535 30.97 35.20 -0.91
C GLY A 535 29.79 35.35 0.05
N THR A 536 28.76 34.51 -0.06
CA THR A 536 27.56 34.56 0.81
C THR A 536 27.34 33.22 1.49
N GLU A 537 27.05 33.21 2.79
CA GLU A 537 26.71 31.97 3.50
C GLU A 537 25.49 31.33 2.85
N THR A 538 25.58 30.03 2.57
CA THR A 538 24.57 29.33 1.76
C THR A 538 24.13 28.05 2.45
N GLU A 539 22.84 27.98 2.80
CA GLU A 539 22.20 26.76 3.25
C GLU A 539 21.85 25.87 2.04
N VAL A 540 22.14 24.57 2.16
CA VAL A 540 21.90 23.60 1.10
C VAL A 540 21.34 22.32 1.70
N ASP A 541 20.23 21.88 1.14
CA ASP A 541 19.63 20.58 1.38
C ASP A 541 20.01 19.63 0.24
N CYS A 542 20.21 18.36 0.53
CA CYS A 542 20.45 17.34 -0.48
C CYS A 542 19.58 16.13 -0.22
N TRP A 543 18.85 15.69 -1.24
CA TRP A 543 18.11 14.43 -1.22
C TRP A 543 18.72 13.42 -2.17
N ILE A 544 18.57 12.16 -1.79
CA ILE A 544 18.90 11.01 -2.59
C ILE A 544 17.60 10.49 -3.22
N GLY A 545 17.55 10.46 -4.54
CA GLY A 545 16.42 9.96 -5.32
C GLY A 545 16.20 8.46 -5.11
N TRP A 546 14.96 8.01 -5.35
CA TRP A 546 14.52 6.69 -4.90
C TRP A 546 14.52 5.61 -5.98
N ASN A 547 15.01 4.41 -5.61
CA ASN A 547 14.85 3.19 -6.39
C ASN A 547 14.53 1.96 -5.50
N ARG A 548 13.45 1.23 -5.83
CA ARG A 548 13.06 -0.01 -5.11
C ARG A 548 13.80 -1.26 -5.60
N LYS A 549 14.49 -1.20 -6.74
CA LYS A 549 14.98 -2.39 -7.46
C LYS A 549 16.33 -2.90 -6.95
N ASP A 550 17.04 -2.12 -6.14
CA ASP A 550 18.38 -2.45 -5.64
C ASP A 550 18.73 -1.77 -4.31
N PRO A 551 19.86 -2.15 -3.66
CA PRO A 551 20.34 -1.51 -2.45
C PRO A 551 20.58 -0.02 -2.70
N HIS A 552 20.10 0.83 -1.79
CA HIS A 552 19.97 2.24 -2.05
C HIS A 552 21.04 3.05 -1.28
N PRO A 553 21.63 4.11 -1.86
CA PRO A 553 22.59 4.98 -1.19
C PRO A 553 22.00 5.67 0.04
N ARG A 554 22.88 6.00 1.00
CA ARG A 554 22.54 6.68 2.27
C ARG A 554 23.64 7.64 2.67
N PHE A 555 23.30 8.78 3.24
CA PHE A 555 24.31 9.64 3.87
C PHE A 555 25.01 8.92 5.04
N THR A 556 26.19 9.38 5.42
CA THR A 556 26.84 8.91 6.65
C THR A 556 26.07 9.36 7.90
N GLU A 557 26.26 8.71 9.04
CA GLU A 557 25.61 9.13 10.30
C GLU A 557 25.90 10.59 10.68
N ALA A 558 27.06 11.13 10.28
CA ALA A 558 27.45 12.51 10.52
C ALA A 558 26.76 13.53 9.58
N ASP A 559 26.25 13.08 8.43
CA ASP A 559 25.66 13.94 7.40
C ASP A 559 24.14 13.79 7.29
N GLN A 560 23.59 12.64 7.69
CA GLN A 560 22.14 12.41 7.67
C GLN A 560 21.40 13.45 8.52
N ASP A 561 20.42 14.11 7.91
CA ASP A 561 19.50 15.02 8.59
C ASP A 561 18.06 14.49 8.49
N ARG A 562 17.40 14.35 9.64
CA ARG A 562 16.05 13.78 9.74
C ARG A 562 14.95 14.84 9.84
N THR A 563 15.30 16.11 9.68
CA THR A 563 14.41 17.25 9.95
C THR A 563 13.72 17.79 8.70
N ARG A 564 14.09 17.38 7.48
CA ARG A 564 13.39 17.77 6.25
C ARG A 564 13.24 16.57 5.30
N THR A 565 12.43 15.62 5.71
CA THR A 565 12.29 14.31 5.04
C THR A 565 10.91 14.05 4.46
N LEU A 566 10.00 15.03 4.52
CA LEU A 566 8.74 14.98 3.77
C LEU A 566 9.02 14.64 2.32
N THR A 567 8.12 13.88 1.68
CA THR A 567 8.23 13.56 0.26
C THR A 567 7.44 14.55 -0.59
N THR A 568 7.84 14.74 -1.84
CA THR A 568 6.98 15.34 -2.88
C THR A 568 5.95 14.27 -3.31
N PRO A 569 4.63 14.55 -3.40
CA PRO A 569 3.97 15.87 -3.37
C PRO A 569 3.38 16.26 -1.99
N ALA A 570 3.82 15.64 -0.90
CA ALA A 570 3.34 15.95 0.44
C ALA A 570 3.76 17.36 0.91
N THR A 571 4.66 18.03 0.17
CA THR A 571 5.05 19.41 0.40
C THR A 571 4.15 20.44 -0.28
N ALA A 572 3.18 20.06 -1.12
CA ALA A 572 2.21 20.98 -1.73
C ALA A 572 1.46 21.81 -0.68
N HIS A 573 1.04 23.04 -1.04
CA HIS A 573 0.51 23.99 -0.06
C HIS A 573 -0.89 23.62 0.40
N ASN A 574 -1.77 23.16 -0.49
CA ASN A 574 -3.21 23.05 -0.24
C ASN A 574 -3.67 21.62 0.03
N VAL A 575 -2.82 20.61 -0.22
CA VAL A 575 -3.10 19.22 0.17
C VAL A 575 -3.07 19.06 1.69
N ILE A 576 -3.59 17.94 2.20
CA ILE A 576 -3.54 17.58 3.61
C ILE A 576 -2.49 16.48 3.80
N THR A 577 -1.41 16.79 4.51
CA THR A 577 -0.26 15.91 4.66
C THR A 577 -0.31 15.16 5.99
N VAL A 578 -0.17 13.83 5.96
CA VAL A 578 -0.46 12.97 7.11
C VAL A 578 0.76 12.21 7.60
N ALA A 579 1.13 12.45 8.86
CA ALA A 579 2.15 11.70 9.60
C ALA A 579 1.61 10.37 10.17
N SER A 580 2.50 9.43 10.43
CA SER A 580 2.17 8.11 10.97
C SER A 580 2.60 7.99 12.43
N TYR A 581 1.69 7.48 13.26
CA TYR A 581 2.00 7.06 14.62
C TYR A 581 1.53 5.63 14.88
N ASN A 582 2.07 5.00 15.91
CA ASN A 582 1.66 3.69 16.37
C ASN A 582 0.49 3.81 17.35
N PRO A 583 -0.71 3.30 17.02
CA PRO A 583 -1.86 3.40 17.92
C PRO A 583 -1.70 2.60 19.22
N ALA A 584 -0.78 1.63 19.28
CA ALA A 584 -0.59 0.79 20.47
C ALA A 584 0.12 1.50 21.64
N ASP A 585 0.98 2.47 21.34
CA ASP A 585 1.76 3.23 22.33
C ASP A 585 1.67 4.74 22.17
N ASN A 586 0.95 5.23 21.15
CA ASN A 586 0.83 6.64 20.78
C ASN A 586 2.18 7.30 20.46
N GLU A 587 3.19 6.55 20.04
CA GLU A 587 4.47 7.09 19.60
C GLU A 587 4.48 7.38 18.10
N LEU A 588 5.18 8.44 17.70
CA LEU A 588 5.41 8.73 16.28
C LEU A 588 6.21 7.59 15.67
N ALA A 589 5.80 7.09 14.51
CA ALA A 589 6.58 6.09 13.81
C ALA A 589 7.96 6.68 13.47
N ALA A 590 9.05 5.99 13.81
CA ALA A 590 10.41 6.46 13.55
C ALA A 590 10.64 6.79 12.07
N SER A 591 10.02 5.98 11.20
CA SER A 591 10.01 6.15 9.75
C SER A 591 9.17 7.31 9.25
N SER A 592 8.22 7.85 10.02
CA SER A 592 7.36 8.95 9.55
C SER A 592 8.21 10.15 9.18
N SER A 593 8.13 10.56 7.91
CA SER A 593 8.82 11.74 7.43
C SER A 593 8.39 13.01 8.17
N ARG A 594 9.35 13.94 8.31
CA ARG A 594 9.21 15.14 9.13
C ARG A 594 9.41 16.38 8.28
N GLY A 595 8.65 17.42 8.57
CA GLY A 595 8.95 18.76 8.10
C GLY A 595 10.03 19.43 8.98
N PRO A 596 10.38 20.69 8.67
CA PRO A 596 9.65 21.57 7.77
C PRO A 596 9.89 21.27 6.28
N THR A 597 9.05 21.85 5.42
CA THR A 597 9.36 22.04 4.00
C THR A 597 10.55 23.00 3.86
N THR A 598 11.14 23.09 2.67
CA THR A 598 12.34 23.92 2.48
C THR A 598 12.02 25.39 2.29
N ASP A 599 10.77 25.75 1.97
CA ASP A 599 10.29 27.12 1.99
C ASP A 599 9.89 27.58 3.40
N VAL A 600 9.92 28.89 3.59
CA VAL A 600 9.53 29.51 4.85
C VAL A 600 8.00 29.66 4.86
N ARG A 601 7.34 28.78 5.62
CA ARG A 601 5.90 28.82 5.83
C ARG A 601 5.51 29.38 7.20
N PRO A 602 4.38 30.09 7.31
CA PRO A 602 3.81 30.41 8.61
C PRO A 602 3.37 29.13 9.35
N ALA A 603 3.15 29.24 10.67
CA ALA A 603 2.89 28.06 11.50
C ALA A 603 1.62 27.29 11.11
N ASP A 604 0.62 27.99 10.58
CA ASP A 604 -0.66 27.47 10.09
C ASP A 604 -0.58 26.83 8.69
N GLU A 605 0.55 26.94 8.00
CA GLU A 605 0.84 26.24 6.73
C GLU A 605 1.93 25.17 6.87
N ARG A 606 2.45 24.96 8.09
CA ARG A 606 3.45 23.94 8.40
C ARG A 606 2.95 22.54 8.04
N LYS A 607 3.88 21.72 7.54
CA LYS A 607 3.71 20.30 7.23
C LYS A 607 4.51 19.41 8.21
N PRO A 608 4.05 18.18 8.50
CA PRO A 608 2.74 17.61 8.13
C PRO A 608 1.59 18.38 8.79
N ASP A 609 0.35 18.21 8.31
CA ASP A 609 -0.81 18.91 8.87
C ASP A 609 -1.33 18.24 10.15
N ILE A 610 -1.31 16.91 10.17
CA ILE A 610 -1.94 16.06 11.19
C ILE A 610 -1.28 14.67 11.22
N ALA A 611 -1.49 13.92 12.30
CA ALA A 611 -1.07 12.52 12.44
C ALA A 611 -2.28 11.57 12.54
N ALA A 612 -2.13 10.37 11.99
CA ALA A 612 -3.11 9.28 12.06
C ALA A 612 -2.41 7.91 12.25
N PRO A 613 -3.14 6.87 12.69
CA PRO A 613 -2.57 5.54 12.87
C PRO A 613 -1.98 4.99 11.57
N GLY A 614 -0.73 4.53 11.60
CA GLY A 614 -0.07 3.97 10.42
C GLY A 614 0.93 2.86 10.70
N VAL A 615 0.94 2.27 11.89
CA VAL A 615 1.78 1.11 12.22
C VAL A 615 0.88 -0.09 12.53
N GLY A 616 1.15 -1.24 11.90
CA GLY A 616 0.41 -2.48 12.15
C GLY A 616 -1.05 -2.45 11.67
N ILE A 617 -1.37 -1.66 10.64
CA ILE A 617 -2.74 -1.45 10.22
C ILE A 617 -3.20 -2.61 9.33
N THR A 618 -4.22 -3.34 9.77
CA THR A 618 -4.85 -4.39 8.98
C THR A 618 -5.83 -3.79 7.98
N SER A 619 -5.89 -4.33 6.77
CA SER A 619 -6.89 -3.93 5.78
C SER A 619 -6.98 -4.96 4.66
N ALA A 620 -7.88 -4.74 3.71
CA ALA A 620 -8.17 -5.61 2.57
C ALA A 620 -6.90 -6.00 1.80
N LYS A 621 -6.89 -7.22 1.27
CA LYS A 621 -5.78 -7.84 0.53
C LYS A 621 -6.19 -8.19 -0.90
N SER A 622 -5.24 -8.11 -1.84
CA SER A 622 -5.43 -8.47 -3.25
C SER A 622 -4.73 -9.78 -3.66
N LEU A 623 -3.47 -10.00 -3.27
CA LEU A 623 -2.69 -11.22 -3.54
C LEU A 623 -1.90 -11.72 -2.33
N ALA A 624 -1.63 -13.03 -2.32
CA ALA A 624 -0.95 -13.72 -1.25
C ALA A 624 0.59 -13.59 -1.25
N ARG A 625 1.11 -12.80 -0.29
CA ARG A 625 2.08 -13.24 0.74
C ARG A 625 1.95 -12.33 1.96
N ASN A 626 1.59 -12.86 3.15
CA ASN A 626 2.23 -12.49 4.43
C ASN A 626 1.67 -13.29 5.62
N THR A 627 2.52 -13.51 6.62
CA THR A 627 2.19 -13.89 8.00
C THR A 627 1.77 -12.67 8.83
N GLY A 628 0.91 -12.86 9.85
CA GLY A 628 0.66 -11.82 10.87
C GLY A 628 -0.80 -11.37 11.01
N ILE A 629 -1.77 -12.26 10.81
CA ILE A 629 -3.18 -12.00 11.12
C ILE A 629 -3.63 -12.96 12.22
N CYS A 630 -4.66 -12.56 12.97
CA CYS A 630 -5.20 -13.26 14.13
C CYS A 630 -5.52 -14.76 13.91
N CYS A 631 -5.83 -15.20 12.69
CA CYS A 631 -6.23 -16.57 12.37
C CYS A 631 -5.92 -16.93 10.90
N ASP A 632 -5.62 -18.20 10.59
CA ASP A 632 -5.31 -18.69 9.21
C ASP A 632 -6.45 -18.37 8.20
N CYS A 633 -7.70 -18.23 8.64
CA CYS A 633 -8.82 -17.91 7.74
C CYS A 633 -9.01 -16.42 7.43
N CYS A 634 -8.32 -15.51 8.13
CA CYS A 634 -8.27 -14.10 7.76
C CYS A 634 -7.06 -13.77 6.87
N GLU A 635 -6.04 -14.64 6.84
CA GLU A 635 -4.83 -14.49 6.02
C GLU A 635 -5.17 -14.38 4.53
N ASP A 636 -6.27 -14.97 4.09
CA ASP A 636 -6.67 -14.94 2.68
C ASP A 636 -7.20 -13.56 2.24
N PHE A 637 -7.69 -12.74 3.17
CA PHE A 637 -8.49 -11.56 2.86
C PHE A 637 -7.93 -10.24 3.38
N TYR A 638 -7.15 -10.29 4.45
CA TYR A 638 -6.60 -9.10 5.05
C TYR A 638 -5.08 -9.18 5.07
N VAL A 639 -4.40 -8.07 5.34
CA VAL A 639 -2.96 -8.02 5.62
C VAL A 639 -2.64 -6.80 6.49
N ALA A 640 -1.66 -6.93 7.38
CA ALA A 640 -1.14 -5.79 8.14
C ALA A 640 -0.01 -5.10 7.38
N MET A 641 -0.06 -3.77 7.30
CA MET A 641 0.98 -2.93 6.70
C MET A 641 1.29 -1.73 7.61
N SER A 642 2.50 -1.21 7.47
CA SER A 642 2.98 -0.04 8.23
C SER A 642 3.55 1.00 7.27
N GLY A 643 3.27 2.27 7.55
CA GLY A 643 3.76 3.43 6.82
C GLY A 643 2.77 4.59 6.87
N THR A 644 3.23 5.79 6.48
CA THR A 644 2.34 6.95 6.28
C THR A 644 1.28 6.69 5.21
N SER A 645 1.52 5.73 4.32
CA SER A 645 0.53 5.16 3.38
C SER A 645 -0.73 4.59 4.05
N MET A 646 -0.63 4.12 5.30
CA MET A 646 -1.76 3.59 6.07
C MET A 646 -2.39 4.67 6.97
N ALA A 647 -1.66 5.74 7.29
CA ALA A 647 -2.17 6.88 8.03
C ALA A 647 -3.06 7.79 7.16
N ALA A 648 -2.62 8.13 5.94
CA ALA A 648 -3.36 8.95 4.99
C ALA A 648 -4.82 8.49 4.75
N PRO A 649 -5.12 7.20 4.49
CA PRO A 649 -6.48 6.77 4.21
C PRO A 649 -7.44 6.90 5.39
N HIS A 650 -6.98 6.93 6.65
CA HIS A 650 -7.83 7.26 7.78
C HIS A 650 -8.36 8.70 7.65
N ILE A 651 -7.49 9.66 7.37
CA ILE A 651 -7.86 11.07 7.15
C ILE A 651 -8.75 11.21 5.90
N THR A 652 -8.45 10.48 4.83
CA THR A 652 -9.31 10.42 3.64
C THR A 652 -10.75 10.03 3.99
N GLY A 653 -10.94 8.94 4.76
CA GLY A 653 -12.27 8.53 5.19
C GLY A 653 -12.94 9.57 6.09
N ILE A 654 -12.21 10.20 7.02
CA ILE A 654 -12.76 11.25 7.90
C ILE A 654 -13.25 12.44 7.07
N ILE A 655 -12.51 12.83 6.03
CA ILE A 655 -12.93 13.89 5.11
C ILE A 655 -14.19 13.48 4.33
N ALA A 656 -14.34 12.21 3.96
CA ALA A 656 -15.59 11.74 3.37
C ALA A 656 -16.78 11.89 4.33
N LEU A 657 -16.59 11.65 5.63
CA LEU A 657 -17.61 11.93 6.66
C LEU A 657 -17.89 13.45 6.79
N ILE A 658 -16.84 14.28 6.75
CA ILE A 658 -16.96 15.75 6.73
C ILE A 658 -17.81 16.21 5.52
N PHE A 659 -17.54 15.70 4.32
CA PHE A 659 -18.29 16.08 3.12
C PHE A 659 -19.71 15.51 3.09
N GLN A 660 -19.97 14.37 3.71
CA GLN A 660 -21.35 13.90 3.90
C GLN A 660 -22.12 14.88 4.79
N ARG A 661 -21.48 15.41 5.84
CA ARG A 661 -22.07 16.44 6.70
C ARG A 661 -22.27 17.75 5.95
N ASN A 662 -21.24 18.22 5.24
CA ASN A 662 -21.28 19.47 4.48
C ASN A 662 -20.36 19.44 3.25
N ARG A 663 -20.95 19.12 2.10
CA ARG A 663 -20.24 19.04 0.81
C ARG A 663 -19.82 20.39 0.23
N ALA A 664 -20.25 21.52 0.81
CA ALA A 664 -19.91 22.86 0.35
C ALA A 664 -18.61 23.40 0.96
N LEU A 665 -17.95 22.63 1.84
CA LEU A 665 -16.68 23.04 2.44
C LEU A 665 -15.56 23.04 1.41
N THR A 666 -14.69 24.04 1.50
CA THR A 666 -13.42 24.09 0.74
C THR A 666 -12.36 23.22 1.41
N TRP A 667 -11.30 22.87 0.69
CA TRP A 667 -10.14 22.17 1.24
C TRP A 667 -9.54 22.92 2.44
N GLU A 668 -9.54 24.27 2.40
CA GLU A 668 -9.00 25.12 3.45
C GLU A 668 -9.83 25.01 4.73
N GLN A 669 -11.16 25.03 4.61
CA GLN A 669 -12.07 24.85 5.74
C GLN A 669 -11.95 23.45 6.34
N VAL A 670 -11.85 22.42 5.49
CA VAL A 670 -11.63 21.03 5.93
C VAL A 670 -10.30 20.92 6.70
N ARG A 671 -9.21 21.47 6.14
CA ARG A 671 -7.89 21.48 6.79
C ARG A 671 -7.93 22.23 8.12
N ALA A 672 -8.59 23.37 8.18
CA ALA A 672 -8.74 24.14 9.41
C ALA A 672 -9.49 23.35 10.48
N HIS A 673 -10.60 22.68 10.14
CA HIS A 673 -11.32 21.81 11.08
C HIS A 673 -10.42 20.70 11.61
N LEU A 674 -9.75 19.94 10.74
CA LEU A 674 -8.83 18.88 11.14
C LEU A 674 -7.74 19.38 12.10
N ARG A 675 -7.10 20.50 11.76
CA ARG A 675 -5.98 21.05 12.55
C ARG A 675 -6.42 21.63 13.89
N THR A 676 -7.54 22.34 13.94
CA THR A 676 -8.01 23.02 15.16
C THR A 676 -8.62 22.06 16.18
N THR A 677 -9.05 20.87 15.77
CA THR A 677 -9.58 19.84 16.65
C THR A 677 -8.63 18.69 16.92
N ALA A 678 -7.42 18.73 16.36
CA ALA A 678 -6.38 17.75 16.64
C ALA A 678 -5.97 17.82 18.12
N VAL A 679 -5.60 16.67 18.67
CA VAL A 679 -5.23 16.52 20.08
C VAL A 679 -3.77 16.09 20.22
N PRO A 680 -3.08 16.43 21.30
CA PRO A 680 -1.77 15.86 21.56
C PRO A 680 -1.86 14.33 21.72
N PRO A 681 -0.83 13.57 21.28
CA PRO A 681 -0.81 12.11 21.45
C PRO A 681 -0.88 11.70 22.93
N ASP A 682 -0.29 12.51 23.81
CA ASP A 682 -0.45 12.41 25.26
C ASP A 682 -0.72 13.83 25.83
N PRO A 683 -1.80 14.05 26.59
CA PRO A 683 -2.16 15.37 27.10
C PRO A 683 -1.26 15.90 28.23
N ILE A 684 -0.43 15.04 28.83
CA ILE A 684 0.48 15.35 29.95
C ILE A 684 1.93 15.41 29.46
N THR A 685 2.36 14.40 28.70
CA THR A 685 3.77 14.21 28.30
C THR A 685 4.02 14.45 26.81
N GLY A 686 2.96 14.69 26.03
CA GLY A 686 3.05 14.89 24.59
C GLY A 686 3.85 16.14 24.19
N PRO A 687 4.29 16.20 22.92
CA PRO A 687 5.06 17.31 22.42
C PRO A 687 4.22 18.59 22.36
N THR A 688 4.90 19.75 22.36
CA THR A 688 4.22 21.01 22.03
C THR A 688 3.79 21.01 20.58
N LEU A 689 2.54 21.39 20.33
CA LEU A 689 1.90 21.42 19.02
C LEU A 689 1.46 22.85 18.64
N PRO A 690 1.39 23.18 17.33
CA PRO A 690 1.82 22.35 16.21
C PRO A 690 3.35 22.26 16.10
N ASN A 691 3.86 21.16 15.55
CA ASN A 691 5.28 21.00 15.26
C ASN A 691 5.50 20.30 13.90
N ALA A 692 6.77 20.08 13.55
CA ALA A 692 7.13 19.56 12.23
C ALA A 692 7.14 18.02 12.14
N GLU A 693 6.76 17.33 13.21
CA GLU A 693 6.69 15.86 13.27
C GLU A 693 5.24 15.38 13.30
N TRP A 694 4.43 15.97 14.18
CA TRP A 694 3.03 15.61 14.43
C TRP A 694 2.03 16.53 13.73
N GLY A 695 2.51 17.60 13.09
CA GLY A 695 1.64 18.66 12.61
C GLY A 695 0.87 19.27 13.77
N SER A 696 -0.46 19.31 13.65
CA SER A 696 -1.35 19.82 14.70
C SER A 696 -1.68 18.78 15.78
N GLY A 697 -1.22 17.53 15.64
CA GLY A 697 -1.47 16.44 16.59
C GLY A 697 -2.20 15.26 15.95
N VAL A 698 -2.74 14.39 16.80
CA VAL A 698 -3.54 13.23 16.43
C VAL A 698 -4.96 13.66 16.06
N VAL A 699 -5.50 13.06 15.01
CA VAL A 699 -6.88 13.33 14.56
C VAL A 699 -7.93 12.86 15.57
N ASN A 700 -9.01 13.63 15.70
CA ASN A 700 -10.21 13.25 16.43
C ASN A 700 -11.45 13.54 15.57
N ALA A 701 -11.96 12.51 14.89
CA ALA A 701 -13.05 12.64 13.92
C ALA A 701 -14.36 13.13 14.57
N GLU A 702 -14.66 12.64 15.78
CA GLU A 702 -15.87 13.00 16.52
C GLU A 702 -15.93 14.50 16.81
N VAL A 703 -14.87 15.05 17.42
CA VAL A 703 -14.80 16.48 17.74
C VAL A 703 -14.72 17.33 16.48
N CYS A 704 -13.95 16.90 15.49
CA CYS A 704 -13.81 17.56 14.19
C CYS A 704 -15.17 17.79 13.52
N ILE A 705 -15.98 16.72 13.41
CA ILE A 705 -17.21 16.74 12.62
C ILE A 705 -18.39 17.31 13.41
N ALA A 706 -18.43 17.14 14.73
CA ALA A 706 -19.49 17.70 15.57
C ALA A 706 -19.63 19.23 15.44
N GLY A 707 -18.51 19.94 15.20
CA GLY A 707 -18.48 21.38 14.99
C GLY A 707 -18.96 21.84 13.60
N ILE A 708 -19.19 20.92 12.66
CA ILE A 708 -19.51 21.25 11.27
C ILE A 708 -21.04 21.38 11.08
N PRO A 709 -21.53 22.54 10.60
CA PRO A 709 -22.94 22.71 10.31
C PRO A 709 -23.35 21.79 9.16
N ALA A 710 -24.53 21.18 9.26
CA ALA A 710 -25.08 20.40 8.16
C ALA A 710 -25.27 21.28 6.91
N HIS A 711 -25.09 20.69 5.72
CA HIS A 711 -25.31 21.40 4.46
C HIS A 711 -26.73 21.98 4.40
N ALA A 712 -26.86 23.27 4.13
CA ALA A 712 -28.16 23.89 3.86
C ALA A 712 -28.75 23.30 2.57
N SER A 713 -29.85 22.54 2.68
CA SER A 713 -30.52 21.98 1.50
C SER A 713 -31.22 23.10 0.73
N THR A 714 -30.66 23.54 -0.39
CA THR A 714 -31.46 24.24 -1.41
C THR A 714 -32.42 23.21 -1.98
N THR A 715 -33.72 23.44 -1.81
CA THR A 715 -34.81 22.62 -2.36
C THR A 715 -34.57 22.32 -3.83
N HIS A 716 -34.06 21.13 -4.12
CA HIS A 716 -34.21 20.45 -5.40
C HIS A 716 -34.99 19.18 -5.10
N ALA A 717 -36.07 18.98 -5.86
CA ALA A 717 -36.97 17.85 -5.70
C ALA A 717 -36.17 16.55 -5.70
N PRO A 718 -36.45 15.61 -4.78
CA PRO A 718 -35.72 14.36 -4.70
C PRO A 718 -35.94 13.56 -5.98
N THR A 719 -34.90 13.43 -6.81
CA THR A 719 -34.79 12.30 -7.72
C THR A 719 -34.63 11.05 -6.86
N ALA A 720 -35.71 10.26 -6.77
CA ALA A 720 -35.84 8.93 -6.17
C ALA A 720 -34.80 8.60 -5.08
N ALA A 721 -35.18 8.88 -3.83
CA ALA A 721 -34.47 8.38 -2.66
C ALA A 721 -34.39 6.84 -2.73
N TYR A 722 -33.18 6.31 -2.81
CA TYR A 722 -32.89 4.94 -2.42
C TYR A 722 -32.67 4.99 -0.90
N GLU A 723 -33.74 4.78 -0.13
CA GLU A 723 -33.65 4.59 1.32
C GLU A 723 -32.89 3.28 1.60
N LYS A 724 -31.66 3.41 2.11
CA LYS A 724 -30.88 2.28 2.64
C LYS A 724 -31.25 2.12 4.12
N THR A 725 -32.30 1.36 4.39
CA THR A 725 -32.60 0.88 5.75
C THR A 725 -31.62 -0.23 6.12
N LEU A 726 -30.71 0.05 7.05
CA LEU A 726 -30.08 -0.99 7.85
C LEU A 726 -31.14 -1.43 8.87
N GLU A 727 -31.90 -2.47 8.55
CA GLU A 727 -32.80 -3.11 9.52
C GLU A 727 -31.97 -3.85 10.58
N PRO A 728 -32.19 -3.61 11.88
CA PRO A 728 -31.60 -4.44 12.93
C PRO A 728 -32.28 -5.82 12.88
N ALA A 729 -31.54 -6.86 12.53
CA ALA A 729 -32.07 -8.21 12.50
C ALA A 729 -32.48 -8.66 13.93
N GLY A 730 -33.79 -8.66 14.19
CA GLY A 730 -34.36 -9.26 15.40
C GLY A 730 -34.12 -10.77 15.43
N LEU A 731 -33.48 -11.24 16.49
CA LEU A 731 -33.25 -12.66 16.78
C LEU A 731 -34.56 -13.34 17.22
N PRO A 732 -34.92 -14.52 16.66
CA PRO A 732 -35.78 -15.47 17.36
C PRO A 732 -34.95 -16.30 18.35
N ASP A 733 -35.44 -16.41 19.58
CA ASP A 733 -34.86 -17.25 20.65
C ASP A 733 -34.79 -18.73 20.24
N GLY A 734 -33.58 -19.18 19.87
CA GLY A 734 -33.23 -20.58 19.68
C GLY A 734 -32.39 -21.11 20.86
N PRO A 735 -32.45 -22.43 21.17
CA PRO A 735 -31.87 -22.96 22.40
C PRO A 735 -30.35 -22.78 22.43
N ARG A 736 -29.84 -22.31 23.58
CA ARG A 736 -28.42 -22.14 23.87
C ARG A 736 -27.66 -23.44 23.60
N VAL A 737 -26.84 -23.43 22.54
CA VAL A 737 -25.84 -24.47 22.30
C VAL A 737 -24.68 -24.23 23.28
N PRO A 738 -24.18 -25.24 24.01
CA PRO A 738 -23.03 -25.06 24.90
C PRO A 738 -21.81 -24.65 24.06
N ALA A 739 -21.06 -23.66 24.53
CA ALA A 739 -19.76 -23.32 23.98
C ALA A 739 -18.89 -24.59 23.92
N LEU A 740 -18.53 -25.00 22.69
CA LEU A 740 -17.49 -25.99 22.49
C LEU A 740 -16.19 -25.37 23.01
N VAL A 741 -15.71 -25.91 24.12
CA VAL A 741 -14.36 -25.68 24.64
C VAL A 741 -13.38 -25.91 23.49
N PRO A 742 -12.48 -24.96 23.17
CA PRO A 742 -11.42 -25.21 22.21
C PRO A 742 -10.59 -26.38 22.72
N GLN A 743 -10.64 -27.52 22.05
CA GLN A 743 -9.67 -28.57 22.31
C GLN A 743 -8.32 -28.07 21.82
N ALA A 744 -7.35 -28.05 22.74
CA ALA A 744 -5.96 -27.76 22.45
C ALA A 744 -5.42 -28.74 21.38
N GLY A 745 -4.83 -28.21 20.31
CA GLY A 745 -4.01 -29.02 19.41
C GLY A 745 -3.88 -28.47 17.98
N GLY A 746 -2.86 -27.65 17.76
CA GLY A 746 -2.37 -27.26 16.43
C GLY A 746 -1.30 -26.17 16.54
N GLN A 747 -0.04 -26.55 16.76
CA GLN A 747 1.11 -25.63 16.82
C GLN A 747 1.53 -25.19 15.39
N PRO A 748 2.20 -24.03 15.21
CA PRO A 748 2.85 -23.68 13.95
C PRO A 748 3.93 -24.72 13.65
N GLY A 749 3.70 -25.56 12.64
CA GLY A 749 4.51 -26.74 12.35
C GLY A 749 3.76 -28.07 12.42
N ASP A 750 2.44 -28.09 12.67
CA ASP A 750 1.63 -29.29 12.49
C ASP A 750 1.73 -29.76 11.02
N PRO A 751 2.15 -31.00 10.75
CA PRO A 751 2.18 -31.59 9.40
C PRO A 751 0.88 -31.37 8.63
N THR A 752 -0.27 -31.36 9.31
CA THR A 752 -1.59 -31.11 8.72
C THR A 752 -1.72 -29.68 8.19
N SER A 753 -1.26 -28.68 8.95
CA SER A 753 -1.29 -27.26 8.57
C SER A 753 -0.32 -26.95 7.43
N LEU A 754 0.88 -27.53 7.45
CA LEU A 754 1.86 -27.45 6.38
C LEU A 754 1.35 -28.14 5.11
N ARG A 755 0.66 -29.28 5.24
CA ARG A 755 0.07 -30.00 4.11
C ARG A 755 -1.12 -29.27 3.51
N LEU A 756 -2.00 -28.65 4.31
CA LEU A 756 -3.08 -27.79 3.81
C LEU A 756 -2.54 -26.60 3.02
N ARG A 757 -1.43 -26.00 3.48
CA ARG A 757 -0.74 -24.92 2.77
C ARG A 757 -0.12 -25.40 1.45
N GLU A 758 0.50 -26.58 1.43
CA GLU A 758 1.05 -27.17 0.20
C GLU A 758 -0.05 -27.57 -0.79
N LEU A 759 -1.13 -28.19 -0.30
CA LEU A 759 -2.30 -28.55 -1.10
C LEU A 759 -2.92 -27.32 -1.75
N ARG A 760 -3.08 -26.25 -0.97
CA ARG A 760 -3.59 -24.97 -1.46
C ARG A 760 -2.64 -24.35 -2.49
N ARG A 761 -1.32 -24.43 -2.29
CA ARG A 761 -0.30 -23.99 -3.26
C ARG A 761 -0.38 -24.79 -4.57
N THR A 762 -0.37 -26.12 -4.51
CA THR A 762 -0.50 -27.01 -5.68
C THR A 762 -1.75 -26.69 -6.49
N VAL A 763 -2.90 -26.56 -5.81
CA VAL A 763 -4.17 -26.26 -6.46
C VAL A 763 -4.18 -24.83 -7.02
N GLN A 764 -3.58 -23.83 -6.35
CA GLN A 764 -3.58 -22.45 -6.85
C GLN A 764 -2.57 -22.17 -7.98
N ASN A 765 -1.63 -23.08 -8.25
CA ASN A 765 -0.60 -22.92 -9.27
C ASN A 765 -1.07 -23.25 -10.70
N THR A 766 -2.28 -23.80 -10.86
CA THR A 766 -2.86 -24.22 -12.15
C THR A 766 -4.15 -23.45 -12.43
N GLU A 767 -4.49 -23.19 -13.69
CA GLU A 767 -5.72 -22.47 -14.06
C GLU A 767 -6.97 -23.26 -13.60
N ALA A 768 -6.94 -24.58 -13.77
CA ALA A 768 -8.00 -25.48 -13.34
C ALA A 768 -8.13 -25.58 -11.82
N GLY A 769 -7.01 -25.51 -11.09
CA GLY A 769 -7.04 -25.51 -9.63
C GLY A 769 -7.42 -24.16 -9.02
N GLN A 770 -7.12 -23.03 -9.67
CA GLN A 770 -7.67 -21.72 -9.32
C GLN A 770 -9.20 -21.69 -9.47
N LEU A 771 -9.72 -22.28 -10.55
CA LEU A 771 -11.15 -22.48 -10.74
C LEU A 771 -11.75 -23.39 -9.66
N ALA A 772 -11.08 -24.49 -9.31
CA ALA A 772 -11.54 -25.38 -8.23
C ALA A 772 -11.55 -24.67 -6.86
N ALA A 773 -10.53 -23.86 -6.56
CA ALA A 773 -10.46 -23.06 -5.35
C ALA A 773 -11.56 -21.99 -5.31
N ALA A 774 -11.84 -21.34 -6.44
CA ALA A 774 -12.94 -20.38 -6.57
C ALA A 774 -14.31 -21.04 -6.38
N LEU A 775 -14.55 -22.22 -6.97
CA LEU A 775 -15.79 -22.98 -6.80
C LEU A 775 -16.00 -23.44 -5.36
N VAL A 776 -14.95 -23.94 -4.72
CA VAL A 776 -14.99 -24.31 -3.29
C VAL A 776 -15.26 -23.05 -2.46
N SER A 777 -14.52 -21.97 -2.63
CA SER A 777 -14.72 -20.74 -1.86
C SER A 777 -16.11 -20.12 -2.06
N THR A 778 -16.68 -20.24 -3.26
CA THR A 778 -18.02 -19.72 -3.57
C THR A 778 -19.12 -20.52 -2.88
N HIS A 779 -18.95 -21.85 -2.79
CA HIS A 779 -20.04 -22.76 -2.41
C HIS A 779 -19.82 -23.52 -1.10
N ILE A 780 -18.66 -23.42 -0.44
CA ILE A 780 -18.30 -24.28 0.71
C ILE A 780 -19.30 -24.16 1.85
N ASP A 781 -19.75 -22.96 2.20
CA ASP A 781 -20.71 -22.76 3.28
C ASP A 781 -22.08 -23.34 2.94
N GLU A 782 -22.52 -23.17 1.68
CA GLU A 782 -23.76 -23.75 1.20
C GLU A 782 -23.67 -25.28 1.19
N VAL A 783 -22.59 -25.85 0.69
CA VAL A 783 -22.36 -27.30 0.62
C VAL A 783 -22.26 -27.90 2.02
N LEU A 784 -21.53 -27.30 2.95
CA LEU A 784 -21.43 -27.77 4.34
C LEU A 784 -22.79 -27.70 5.05
N ARG A 785 -23.55 -26.62 4.84
CA ARG A 785 -24.92 -26.51 5.35
C ARG A 785 -25.79 -27.64 4.78
N LEU A 786 -25.74 -27.90 3.48
CA LEU A 786 -26.49 -28.98 2.82
C LEU A 786 -26.05 -30.36 3.31
N VAL A 787 -24.75 -30.61 3.47
CA VAL A 787 -24.23 -31.87 4.03
C VAL A 787 -24.75 -32.11 5.45
N ASN A 788 -24.89 -31.06 6.26
CA ASN A 788 -25.33 -31.16 7.65
C ASN A 788 -26.86 -31.18 7.81
N GLN A 789 -27.61 -30.56 6.89
CA GLN A 789 -29.05 -30.31 7.07
C GLN A 789 -29.93 -31.05 6.03
N GLU A 790 -29.42 -31.34 4.83
CA GLU A 790 -30.16 -32.01 3.77
C GLU A 790 -29.87 -33.50 3.72
N ARG A 791 -30.82 -34.30 4.20
CA ARG A 791 -30.69 -35.75 4.37
C ARG A 791 -30.14 -36.49 3.15
N ARG A 792 -30.54 -36.10 1.93
CA ARG A 792 -30.06 -36.73 0.68
C ARG A 792 -28.57 -36.46 0.44
N VAL A 793 -28.14 -35.23 0.70
CA VAL A 793 -26.74 -34.79 0.58
C VAL A 793 -25.89 -35.44 1.68
N THR A 794 -26.37 -35.44 2.92
CA THR A 794 -25.74 -36.14 4.06
C THR A 794 -25.48 -37.62 3.75
N ILE A 795 -26.50 -38.33 3.25
CA ILE A 795 -26.37 -39.76 2.91
C ILE A 795 -25.37 -39.97 1.76
N ALA A 796 -25.40 -39.13 0.73
CA ALA A 796 -24.46 -39.23 -0.39
C ALA A 796 -23.01 -39.00 0.06
N TRP A 797 -22.79 -37.96 0.87
CA TRP A 797 -21.49 -37.62 1.46
C TRP A 797 -20.90 -38.77 2.30
N HIS A 798 -21.68 -39.31 3.24
CA HIS A 798 -21.20 -40.39 4.11
C HIS A 798 -21.03 -41.72 3.37
N ARG A 799 -21.89 -42.05 2.39
CA ARG A 799 -21.75 -43.29 1.60
C ARG A 799 -20.55 -43.29 0.67
N MET A 800 -20.11 -42.12 0.24
CA MET A 800 -18.86 -41.96 -0.50
C MET A 800 -17.64 -42.07 0.43
N GLY A 801 -17.83 -41.98 1.75
CA GLY A 801 -16.75 -41.94 2.73
C GLY A 801 -16.06 -40.58 2.80
N GLY A 802 -16.80 -39.48 2.60
CA GLY A 802 -16.25 -38.13 2.44
C GLY A 802 -15.32 -37.67 3.58
N ALA A 803 -15.65 -37.97 4.84
CA ALA A 803 -14.82 -37.59 5.99
C ALA A 803 -13.49 -38.37 6.03
N GLU A 804 -13.52 -39.67 5.76
CA GLU A 804 -12.35 -40.53 5.72
C GLU A 804 -11.49 -40.27 4.48
N LEU A 805 -12.10 -39.95 3.33
CA LEU A 805 -11.41 -39.53 2.11
C LEU A 805 -10.65 -38.21 2.34
N PHE A 806 -11.31 -37.24 2.99
CA PHE A 806 -10.68 -35.97 3.35
C PHE A 806 -9.50 -36.18 4.30
N ARG A 807 -9.67 -37.00 5.34
CA ARG A 807 -8.56 -37.37 6.24
C ARG A 807 -7.40 -38.07 5.52
N LEU A 808 -7.70 -38.93 4.55
CA LEU A 808 -6.67 -39.63 3.77
C LEU A 808 -5.85 -38.67 2.91
N LEU A 809 -6.50 -37.71 2.22
CA LEU A 809 -5.81 -36.69 1.43
C LEU A 809 -4.95 -35.75 2.29
N LEU A 810 -5.39 -35.48 3.52
CA LEU A 810 -4.62 -34.68 4.49
C LEU A 810 -3.45 -35.43 5.14
N ALA A 811 -3.49 -36.77 5.14
CA ALA A 811 -2.45 -37.61 5.72
C ALA A 811 -1.30 -37.94 4.73
N THR A 812 -1.40 -37.55 3.45
CA THR A 812 -0.33 -37.76 2.46
C THR A 812 0.92 -36.92 2.83
N PRO A 813 2.13 -37.52 2.88
CA PRO A 813 3.36 -36.81 3.23
C PRO A 813 3.66 -35.61 2.31
N VAL A 814 4.30 -34.58 2.87
CA VAL A 814 4.76 -33.39 2.12
C VAL A 814 5.87 -33.81 1.14
N GLY A 815 5.73 -33.42 -0.13
CA GLY A 815 6.67 -33.78 -1.20
C GLY A 815 6.26 -35.02 -2.02
N GLU A 816 5.22 -35.74 -1.62
CA GLU A 816 4.61 -36.81 -2.42
C GLU A 816 3.44 -36.27 -3.27
N PRO A 817 3.31 -36.72 -4.53
CA PRO A 817 2.23 -36.28 -5.41
C PRO A 817 0.86 -36.62 -4.83
N LEU A 818 -0.08 -35.67 -4.90
CA LEU A 818 -1.39 -35.85 -4.29
C LEU A 818 -2.36 -36.49 -5.28
N VAL A 819 -2.43 -37.82 -5.22
CA VAL A 819 -3.34 -38.60 -6.05
C VAL A 819 -4.69 -38.77 -5.38
N VAL A 820 -5.76 -38.34 -6.04
CA VAL A 820 -7.13 -38.63 -5.61
C VAL A 820 -7.39 -40.13 -5.80
N PRO A 821 -7.84 -40.89 -4.79
CA PRO A 821 -8.08 -42.32 -4.93
C PRO A 821 -9.11 -42.64 -6.02
N GLY A 822 -8.77 -43.50 -6.99
CA GLY A 822 -9.75 -43.97 -7.99
C GLY A 822 -10.85 -44.85 -7.39
N THR A 823 -10.53 -45.55 -6.29
CA THR A 823 -11.49 -46.31 -5.49
C THR A 823 -11.34 -45.96 -4.01
N PHE A 824 -12.46 -45.95 -3.29
CA PHE A 824 -12.49 -45.69 -1.84
C PHE A 824 -13.54 -46.58 -1.17
N GLY A 825 -13.17 -47.25 -0.08
CA GLY A 825 -14.07 -48.21 0.59
C GLY A 825 -14.54 -49.39 -0.29
N GLY A 826 -13.72 -49.81 -1.27
CA GLY A 826 -14.04 -50.92 -2.18
C GLY A 826 -15.00 -50.57 -3.34
N ARG A 827 -15.25 -49.28 -3.59
CA ARG A 827 -16.12 -48.80 -4.70
C ARG A 827 -15.42 -47.70 -5.51
N PRO A 828 -15.81 -47.49 -6.79
CA PRO A 828 -15.31 -46.37 -7.58
C PRO A 828 -15.69 -45.03 -6.95
N LEU A 829 -14.71 -44.18 -6.68
CA LEU A 829 -14.95 -42.88 -6.05
C LEU A 829 -15.78 -41.96 -6.96
N ALA A 830 -15.57 -42.03 -8.28
CA ALA A 830 -16.33 -41.28 -9.28
C ALA A 830 -17.85 -41.51 -9.18
N GLU A 831 -18.29 -42.73 -8.87
CA GLU A 831 -19.73 -43.00 -8.68
C GLU A 831 -20.26 -42.41 -7.37
N GLY A 832 -19.45 -42.39 -6.31
CA GLY A 832 -19.79 -41.74 -5.05
C GLY A 832 -19.93 -40.23 -5.25
N LEU A 833 -18.99 -39.64 -5.98
CA LEU A 833 -18.96 -38.22 -6.30
C LEU A 833 -20.13 -37.82 -7.21
N ALA A 834 -20.45 -38.61 -8.23
CA ALA A 834 -21.63 -38.39 -9.06
C ALA A 834 -22.92 -38.33 -8.23
N ARG A 835 -23.11 -39.27 -7.31
CA ARG A 835 -24.28 -39.29 -6.42
C ARG A 835 -24.33 -38.11 -5.46
N LEU A 836 -23.17 -37.59 -5.03
CA LEU A 836 -23.09 -36.37 -4.23
C LEU A 836 -23.44 -35.13 -5.07
N LEU A 837 -22.90 -35.01 -6.27
CA LEU A 837 -23.20 -33.91 -7.19
C LEU A 837 -24.69 -33.89 -7.56
N ASP A 838 -25.29 -35.05 -7.84
CA ASP A 838 -26.74 -35.15 -8.11
C ASP A 838 -27.58 -34.70 -6.90
N ALA A 839 -27.13 -35.03 -5.68
CA ALA A 839 -27.81 -34.63 -4.45
C ALA A 839 -27.66 -33.11 -4.19
N LEU A 840 -26.48 -32.56 -4.45
CA LEU A 840 -26.21 -31.11 -4.35
C LEU A 840 -26.95 -30.33 -5.43
N GLU A 841 -27.02 -30.83 -6.65
CA GLU A 841 -27.79 -30.21 -7.73
C GLU A 841 -29.30 -30.23 -7.43
N ALA A 842 -29.81 -31.28 -6.77
CA ALA A 842 -31.22 -31.35 -6.39
C ALA A 842 -31.59 -30.39 -5.23
N ALA A 843 -30.64 -30.06 -4.35
CA ALA A 843 -30.89 -29.31 -3.10
C ALA A 843 -30.27 -27.90 -3.08
N GLY A 844 -29.40 -27.59 -4.04
CA GLY A 844 -28.61 -26.37 -4.09
C GLY A 844 -29.31 -25.16 -4.68
N SER A 845 -28.74 -24.00 -4.40
CA SER A 845 -29.10 -22.72 -5.00
C SER A 845 -29.05 -22.78 -6.54
N PRO A 846 -29.73 -21.87 -7.25
CA PRO A 846 -29.61 -21.76 -8.71
C PRO A 846 -28.15 -21.63 -9.17
N GLN A 847 -27.30 -20.95 -8.39
CA GLN A 847 -25.89 -20.75 -8.68
C GLN A 847 -25.08 -22.03 -8.49
N LEU A 848 -25.25 -22.72 -7.35
CA LEU A 848 -24.62 -24.03 -7.10
C LEU A 848 -25.00 -25.06 -8.18
N ARG A 849 -26.27 -25.07 -8.61
CA ARG A 849 -26.73 -25.93 -9.71
C ARG A 849 -26.05 -25.62 -11.03
N ALA A 850 -25.98 -24.34 -11.40
CA ALA A 850 -25.36 -23.91 -12.65
C ALA A 850 -23.87 -24.26 -12.71
N ASP A 851 -23.16 -24.08 -11.58
CA ASP A 851 -21.74 -24.37 -11.51
C ASP A 851 -21.46 -25.88 -11.44
N ILE A 852 -22.28 -26.67 -10.72
CA ILE A 852 -22.21 -28.15 -10.78
C ILE A 852 -22.41 -28.63 -12.21
N ALA A 853 -23.44 -28.15 -12.92
CA ALA A 853 -23.71 -28.57 -14.30
C ALA A 853 -22.57 -28.23 -15.25
N ARG A 854 -21.94 -27.05 -15.07
CA ARG A 854 -20.84 -26.58 -15.91
C ARG A 854 -19.53 -27.34 -15.67
N HIS A 855 -19.26 -27.74 -14.42
CA HIS A 855 -17.98 -28.33 -14.02
C HIS A 855 -18.05 -29.81 -13.68
N ARG A 856 -19.20 -30.46 -13.95
CA ARG A 856 -19.46 -31.87 -13.64
C ARG A 856 -18.41 -32.80 -14.25
N ALA A 857 -18.01 -32.57 -15.50
CA ALA A 857 -17.05 -33.41 -16.20
C ALA A 857 -15.66 -33.35 -15.54
N LEU A 858 -15.20 -32.15 -15.21
CA LEU A 858 -13.96 -31.92 -14.48
C LEU A 858 -13.98 -32.64 -13.12
N LEU A 859 -15.02 -32.43 -12.31
CA LEU A 859 -15.13 -33.03 -10.98
C LEU A 859 -15.15 -34.57 -11.03
N LEU A 860 -15.86 -35.16 -11.99
CA LEU A 860 -15.92 -36.62 -12.16
C LEU A 860 -14.64 -37.24 -12.72
N SER A 861 -13.74 -36.43 -13.28
CA SER A 861 -12.45 -36.88 -13.82
C SER A 861 -11.32 -36.91 -12.77
N LEU A 862 -11.52 -36.29 -11.61
CA LEU A 862 -10.52 -36.21 -10.53
C LEU A 862 -10.12 -37.57 -9.95
N PRO A 863 -11.03 -38.55 -9.71
CA PRO A 863 -10.65 -39.83 -9.14
C PRO A 863 -9.60 -40.59 -9.96
N GLY A 864 -8.50 -40.97 -9.31
CA GLY A 864 -7.37 -41.67 -9.92
C GLY A 864 -6.33 -40.75 -10.55
N ARG A 865 -6.47 -39.43 -10.38
CA ARG A 865 -5.56 -38.43 -10.96
C ARG A 865 -4.70 -37.75 -9.90
N ASP A 866 -3.55 -37.31 -10.34
CA ASP A 866 -2.69 -36.39 -9.62
C ASP A 866 -3.25 -34.97 -9.67
N LEU A 867 -3.28 -34.28 -8.54
CA LEU A 867 -3.69 -32.87 -8.50
C LEU A 867 -2.63 -31.92 -9.04
N ASP A 868 -1.38 -32.36 -9.24
CA ASP A 868 -0.36 -31.56 -9.93
C ASP A 868 -0.63 -31.45 -11.45
N ASP A 869 -1.44 -32.35 -12.04
CA ASP A 869 -1.78 -32.39 -13.48
C ASP A 869 -3.16 -31.79 -13.82
N LEU A 870 -3.70 -30.92 -12.95
CA LEU A 870 -5.08 -30.39 -13.07
C LEU A 870 -5.38 -29.71 -14.41
N ASP A 871 -4.40 -29.04 -15.02
CA ASP A 871 -4.58 -28.39 -16.32
C ASP A 871 -4.63 -29.37 -17.50
N ASP A 872 -3.96 -30.51 -17.39
CA ASP A 872 -4.02 -31.59 -18.39
C ASP A 872 -5.33 -32.38 -18.26
N ILE A 873 -5.84 -32.51 -17.03
CA ILE A 873 -7.15 -33.09 -16.73
C ILE A 873 -8.29 -32.19 -17.26
N SER A 874 -8.17 -30.89 -17.05
CA SER A 874 -9.12 -29.87 -17.55
C SER A 874 -9.15 -29.77 -19.07
N ARG A 875 -8.02 -30.02 -19.75
CA ARG A 875 -7.94 -30.05 -21.22
C ARG A 875 -8.47 -31.34 -21.86
N ALA A 876 -8.59 -32.41 -21.09
CA ALA A 876 -8.98 -33.74 -21.58
C ALA A 876 -10.47 -34.08 -21.37
N GLY A 877 -11.20 -33.30 -20.56
CA GLY A 877 -12.64 -33.44 -20.29
C GLY A 877 -13.41 -32.20 -20.72
#